data_AF-A0A0H5RXP2-F1
#
_entry.id   AF-A0A0H5RXP2-F1
#
_cell.length_a   1.000
_cell.length_b   1.000
_cell.length_c   1.000
_cell.angle_alpha   90.00
_cell.angle_beta   90.00
_cell.angle_gamma   90.00
#
_symmetry.space_group_name_H-M   'P 1'
#
loop_
_entity.id
_entity.type
_entity.pdbx_description
1 polymer ?
#
loop_
_entity_poly.entity_id
_entity_poly.type
_entity_poly.pdbx_seq_one_letter_code
_entity_poly.pdbx_strand_id
1 'polypeptide(L)'
;MTAPWRSVEWASPIPDDVQWPDDQTLVLTNRELVPGTDVAALSRFGDDHWSLTAAVFEEHVYTLTLNFSSIPERLRLASKHYFWQLINHSTPTPFHEKAASKAAIATVVSAWASFKAFMTWLNQQHIWAFGEVDDNVLDRYLAYLVDVEATLDTKHRRALEIRRLWSYRLILPESMRLPLAPPWNGDPLHEILGKSQSRRENRTPRIAEVTMQPLLHWALRFVEDFSVDIIAAHDEHLRLKRLSPQARRADNGGRLGRTPSHDLEDKVQAYVARLHETGGALPGKVDATGRVQLDMQHLERQLEMVFNQKTLRYPAGQLIARSGLPIADAPYLDTPITARLDGRPWRHRPIAYEEARTLANHLSAAAMIVIAYLSGARAGEVLNLRRGCIERDEAADMWLMSGLVFKNVVDDDGNKLPEGQQRRDPWVVVKPVADAVAVMERLHAHPLLFPSRIQPYKEATNFARIGQARTSTRAVGTISDFIDWVNDYCTQNDRPGIPLDPQQITLSRFRRTLAWFIRRRPRGLVAGAMQYGHVHTRLIQGYAGDYSSGFPDEYAYEDFLARLEEMAIDQQALEDGERVSGPAADEYRQRVRAAERTFAGHVLTSPRQARDLLGNTLLQIYHGDGMTCVFKAQEAACQLRGSMDDPMLTPDIDDCRPTCRCIAHTDRDIEAIQQHRNQLHEIVSDPLAPPIRHQREQRELQRLDKILERHQ
;
A
#
# COMPACT_ATOMS: atom_id res chain seq x y z
N MET A 1 -31.09 -30.86 30.49
CA MET A 1 -31.21 -30.07 31.72
C MET A 1 -29.86 -30.08 32.42
N THR A 2 -28.97 -29.19 32.02
CA THR A 2 -27.67 -28.94 32.64
C THR A 2 -27.87 -27.99 33.82
N ALA A 3 -27.26 -28.30 34.97
CA ALA A 3 -27.43 -27.55 36.20
C ALA A 3 -26.96 -26.08 36.06
N PRO A 4 -27.59 -25.12 36.75
CA PRO A 4 -27.11 -23.74 36.78
C PRO A 4 -25.72 -23.70 37.45
N TRP A 5 -24.77 -23.01 36.82
CA TRP A 5 -23.44 -22.79 37.34
C TRP A 5 -23.53 -22.13 38.72
N ARG A 6 -22.91 -22.75 39.73
CA ARG A 6 -22.79 -22.17 41.08
C ARG A 6 -22.01 -20.86 40.98
N SER A 7 -22.53 -19.81 41.61
CA SER A 7 -21.80 -18.56 41.87
C SER A 7 -20.45 -18.89 42.49
N VAL A 8 -19.37 -18.54 41.80
CA VAL A 8 -18.01 -18.67 42.34
C VAL A 8 -17.87 -17.60 43.43
N GLU A 9 -17.79 -18.01 44.70
CA GLU A 9 -17.42 -17.11 45.79
C GLU A 9 -15.92 -16.79 45.68
N TRP A 10 -15.61 -15.52 45.37
CA TRP A 10 -14.24 -15.03 45.28
C TRP A 10 -13.74 -14.67 46.68
N ALA A 11 -12.50 -15.06 47.01
CA ALA A 11 -11.88 -14.77 48.31
C ALA A 11 -11.61 -13.26 48.57
N SER A 12 -11.68 -12.43 47.51
CA SER A 12 -11.64 -10.97 47.59
C SER A 12 -12.61 -10.37 46.58
N PRO A 13 -13.39 -9.33 46.94
CA PRO A 13 -14.32 -8.69 46.01
C PRO A 13 -13.56 -8.00 44.87
N ILE A 14 -14.09 -8.14 43.66
CA ILE A 14 -13.71 -7.33 42.50
C ILE A 14 -14.12 -5.87 42.83
N PRO A 15 -13.36 -4.85 42.39
CA PRO A 15 -13.76 -3.46 42.61
C PRO A 15 -15.20 -3.20 42.11
N ASP A 16 -16.01 -2.47 42.89
CA ASP A 16 -17.44 -2.27 42.62
C ASP A 16 -17.72 -1.58 41.26
N ASP A 17 -16.73 -0.89 40.71
CA ASP A 17 -16.77 -0.17 39.43
C ASP A 17 -16.37 -1.04 38.22
N VAL A 18 -15.93 -2.28 38.44
CA VAL A 18 -15.50 -3.18 37.36
C VAL A 18 -16.63 -4.12 36.96
N GLN A 19 -17.05 -4.01 35.69
CA GLN A 19 -18.03 -4.94 35.14
C GLN A 19 -17.45 -6.36 35.05
N TRP A 20 -18.21 -7.35 35.51
CA TRP A 20 -17.85 -8.76 35.44
C TRP A 20 -18.83 -9.54 34.56
N PRO A 21 -18.37 -10.30 33.55
CA PRO A 21 -19.26 -10.99 32.62
C PRO A 21 -19.81 -12.30 33.19
N ASP A 22 -21.07 -12.59 32.87
CA ASP A 22 -21.68 -13.93 32.95
C ASP A 22 -21.70 -14.60 31.56
N ASP A 23 -22.13 -15.86 31.48
CA ASP A 23 -22.17 -16.62 30.22
C ASP A 23 -22.97 -15.95 29.08
N GLN A 24 -23.94 -15.10 29.39
CA GLN A 24 -24.79 -14.43 28.40
C GLN A 24 -24.29 -13.03 28.03
N THR A 25 -23.32 -12.49 28.77
CA THR A 25 -22.76 -11.17 28.55
C THR A 25 -22.09 -11.08 27.18
N LEU A 26 -22.38 -10.02 26.43
CA LEU A 26 -21.79 -9.80 25.11
C LEU A 26 -20.28 -9.53 25.22
N VAL A 27 -19.51 -10.08 24.30
CA VAL A 27 -18.04 -9.88 24.28
C VAL A 27 -17.67 -8.44 23.93
N LEU A 28 -18.43 -7.80 23.04
CA LEU A 28 -18.22 -6.43 22.56
C LEU A 28 -19.18 -5.43 23.24
N THR A 29 -19.22 -5.43 24.58
CA THR A 29 -20.17 -4.59 25.34
C THR A 29 -19.78 -3.11 25.31
N ASN A 30 -18.50 -2.78 25.52
CA ASN A 30 -18.00 -1.39 25.59
C ASN A 30 -17.23 -0.99 24.31
N ARG A 31 -17.76 -1.42 23.15
CA ARG A 31 -17.13 -1.21 21.84
C ARG A 31 -18.10 -0.62 20.85
N GLU A 32 -17.59 0.31 20.06
CA GLU A 32 -18.29 0.83 18.88
C GLU A 32 -18.40 -0.30 17.85
N LEU A 33 -19.61 -0.46 17.29
CA LEU A 33 -19.92 -1.50 16.32
C LEU A 33 -20.19 -0.90 14.95
N VAL A 34 -19.85 -1.64 13.90
CA VAL A 34 -20.16 -1.26 12.52
C VAL A 34 -21.68 -1.06 12.38
N PRO A 35 -22.15 0.04 11.75
CA PRO A 35 -23.58 0.30 11.56
C PRO A 35 -24.29 -0.88 10.87
N GLY A 36 -25.48 -1.23 11.38
CA GLY A 36 -26.25 -2.37 10.87
C GLY A 36 -25.83 -3.74 11.40
N THR A 37 -24.91 -3.81 12.37
CA THR A 37 -24.57 -5.05 13.07
C THR A 37 -25.79 -5.63 13.79
N ASP A 38 -26.09 -6.92 13.54
CA ASP A 38 -27.06 -7.68 14.32
C ASP A 38 -26.48 -8.04 15.68
N VAL A 39 -26.97 -7.36 16.73
CA VAL A 39 -26.55 -7.56 18.12
C VAL A 39 -26.83 -8.99 18.59
N ALA A 40 -27.88 -9.65 18.07
CA ALA A 40 -28.23 -11.01 18.49
C ALA A 40 -27.18 -12.05 18.05
N ALA A 41 -26.49 -11.78 16.93
CA ALA A 41 -25.45 -12.61 16.34
C ALA A 41 -24.05 -12.39 16.96
N LEU A 42 -23.90 -11.47 17.90
CA LEU A 42 -22.63 -11.23 18.60
C LEU A 42 -22.28 -12.41 19.53
N SER A 43 -20.97 -12.69 19.63
CA SER A 43 -20.46 -13.69 20.57
C SER A 43 -20.72 -13.28 22.01
N ARG A 44 -21.03 -14.28 22.83
CA ARG A 44 -21.24 -14.15 24.27
C ARG A 44 -20.04 -14.72 25.02
N PHE A 45 -19.85 -14.27 26.25
CA PHE A 45 -18.76 -14.72 27.10
C PHE A 45 -18.76 -16.25 27.27
N GLY A 46 -19.93 -16.90 27.36
CA GLY A 46 -20.05 -18.35 27.47
C GLY A 46 -19.45 -19.11 26.28
N ASP A 47 -19.40 -18.50 25.09
CA ASP A 47 -18.86 -19.12 23.88
C ASP A 47 -17.34 -19.37 24.00
N ASP A 48 -16.84 -20.43 23.38
CA ASP A 48 -15.38 -20.66 23.26
C ASP A 48 -14.77 -20.01 22.02
N HIS A 49 -15.61 -19.52 21.11
CA HIS A 49 -15.20 -18.88 19.87
C HIS A 49 -15.79 -17.47 19.82
N TRP A 50 -14.96 -16.46 20.04
CA TRP A 50 -15.39 -15.06 20.03
C TRP A 50 -15.06 -14.42 18.70
N SER A 51 -16.07 -13.88 18.01
CA SER A 51 -15.89 -13.00 16.86
C SER A 51 -15.83 -11.54 17.31
N LEU A 52 -14.72 -10.87 16.98
CA LEU A 52 -14.50 -9.44 17.26
C LEU A 52 -14.71 -8.56 16.02
N THR A 53 -15.12 -9.17 14.91
CA THR A 53 -15.16 -8.54 13.58
C THR A 53 -16.12 -7.34 13.54
N ALA A 54 -17.22 -7.39 14.30
CA ALA A 54 -18.21 -6.30 14.34
C ALA A 54 -17.67 -4.98 14.93
N ALA A 55 -16.53 -5.01 15.64
CA ALA A 55 -15.85 -3.82 16.16
C ALA A 55 -14.70 -3.33 15.25
N VAL A 56 -14.64 -3.81 14.00
CA VAL A 56 -13.61 -3.43 13.02
C VAL A 56 -14.26 -2.80 11.80
N PHE A 57 -14.07 -1.50 11.62
CA PHE A 57 -14.67 -0.73 10.53
C PHE A 57 -13.79 -0.73 9.26
N GLU A 58 -12.53 -1.13 9.39
CA GLU A 58 -11.62 -1.28 8.26
C GLU A 58 -12.11 -2.41 7.34
N GLU A 59 -12.70 -2.07 6.18
CA GLU A 59 -13.39 -2.99 5.27
C GLU A 59 -12.49 -4.09 4.67
N HIS A 60 -11.17 -3.91 4.78
CA HIS A 60 -10.15 -4.80 4.24
C HIS A 60 -9.66 -5.86 5.25
N VAL A 61 -10.06 -5.73 6.51
CA VAL A 61 -9.66 -6.64 7.59
C VAL A 61 -10.48 -7.93 7.51
N TYR A 62 -9.82 -9.06 7.77
CA TYR A 62 -10.47 -10.37 7.81
C TYR A 62 -11.27 -10.55 9.11
N THR A 63 -12.08 -11.60 9.17
CA THR A 63 -12.72 -12.05 10.41
C THR A 63 -11.69 -12.15 11.53
N LEU A 64 -11.91 -11.42 12.62
CA LEU A 64 -11.07 -11.44 13.80
C LEU A 64 -11.70 -12.34 14.85
N THR A 65 -11.04 -13.44 15.19
CA THR A 65 -11.57 -14.41 16.15
C THR A 65 -10.57 -14.78 17.24
N LEU A 66 -11.08 -15.10 18.42
CA LEU A 66 -10.35 -15.74 19.50
C LEU A 66 -10.95 -17.13 19.75
N ASN A 67 -10.11 -18.17 19.72
CA ASN A 67 -10.53 -19.56 19.90
C ASN A 67 -9.99 -20.12 21.23
N PHE A 68 -10.79 -19.99 22.28
CA PHE A 68 -10.47 -20.44 23.63
C PHE A 68 -10.46 -21.97 23.79
N SER A 69 -11.05 -22.73 22.86
CA SER A 69 -10.89 -24.20 22.85
C SER A 69 -9.43 -24.59 22.63
N SER A 70 -8.60 -23.70 22.07
CA SER A 70 -7.17 -23.92 21.91
C SER A 70 -6.32 -23.59 23.15
N ILE A 71 -6.94 -23.07 24.22
CA ILE A 71 -6.32 -22.87 25.54
C ILE A 71 -6.55 -24.12 26.40
N PRO A 72 -5.54 -24.57 27.19
CA PRO A 72 -5.70 -25.67 28.14
C PRO A 72 -6.92 -25.47 29.05
N GLU A 73 -7.68 -26.53 29.27
CA GLU A 73 -9.01 -26.49 29.89
C GLU A 73 -9.02 -25.75 31.24
N ARG A 74 -8.03 -26.05 32.12
CA ARG A 74 -7.93 -25.45 33.45
C ARG A 74 -7.68 -23.94 33.44
N LEU A 75 -6.98 -23.43 32.42
CA LEU A 75 -6.63 -22.01 32.26
C LEU A 75 -7.66 -21.24 31.42
N ARG A 76 -8.63 -21.92 30.81
CA ARG A 76 -9.54 -21.35 29.81
C ARG A 76 -10.42 -20.25 30.40
N LEU A 77 -11.04 -20.49 31.56
CA LEU A 77 -11.96 -19.53 32.17
C LEU A 77 -11.26 -18.23 32.59
N ALA A 78 -10.12 -18.33 33.26
CA ALA A 78 -9.31 -17.16 33.62
C ALA A 78 -8.83 -16.38 32.39
N SER A 79 -8.47 -17.10 31.32
CA SER A 79 -8.12 -16.49 30.03
C SER A 79 -9.29 -15.72 29.42
N LYS A 80 -10.51 -16.27 29.45
CA LYS A 80 -11.72 -15.60 28.96
C LYS A 80 -11.97 -14.32 29.74
N HIS A 81 -11.92 -14.36 31.07
CA HIS A 81 -12.09 -13.15 31.88
C HIS A 81 -11.03 -12.09 31.57
N TYR A 82 -9.75 -12.45 31.50
CA TYR A 82 -8.68 -11.52 31.11
C TYR A 82 -8.96 -10.86 29.76
N PHE A 83 -9.25 -11.64 28.72
CA PHE A 83 -9.50 -11.08 27.39
C PHE A 83 -10.78 -10.23 27.34
N TRP A 84 -11.82 -10.59 28.08
CA TRP A 84 -13.02 -9.77 28.17
C TRP A 84 -12.71 -8.42 28.82
N GLN A 85 -11.87 -8.39 29.86
CA GLN A 85 -11.40 -7.13 30.47
C GLN A 85 -10.53 -6.32 29.50
N LEU A 86 -9.58 -6.96 28.82
CA LEU A 86 -8.73 -6.33 27.80
C LEU A 86 -9.54 -5.74 26.62
N ILE A 87 -10.69 -6.34 26.31
CA ILE A 87 -11.60 -5.84 25.28
C ILE A 87 -12.46 -4.68 25.82
N ASN A 88 -12.96 -4.73 27.05
CA ASN A 88 -14.01 -3.79 27.47
C ASN A 88 -13.54 -2.65 28.38
N HIS A 89 -12.29 -2.67 28.86
CA HIS A 89 -11.77 -1.70 29.82
C HIS A 89 -10.44 -1.06 29.37
N SER A 90 -10.22 0.17 29.85
CA SER A 90 -8.91 0.81 29.76
C SER A 90 -7.90 0.08 30.64
N THR A 91 -6.64 0.12 30.24
CA THR A 91 -5.57 -0.58 30.99
C THR A 91 -5.43 0.03 32.39
N PRO A 92 -5.70 -0.72 33.49
CA PRO A 92 -5.71 -0.16 34.84
C PRO A 92 -4.36 0.36 35.30
N THR A 93 -3.29 -0.39 35.01
CA THR A 93 -1.91 0.00 35.33
C THR A 93 -1.14 0.27 34.04
N PRO A 94 -0.78 1.52 33.73
CA PRO A 94 0.05 1.81 32.57
C PRO A 94 1.39 1.08 32.68
N PHE A 95 1.76 0.31 31.65
CA PHE A 95 3.07 -0.37 31.56
C PHE A 95 3.91 0.12 30.35
N HIS A 96 3.44 1.19 29.70
CA HIS A 96 4.10 1.94 28.64
C HIS A 96 3.95 3.45 28.92
N GLU A 97 4.79 4.30 28.30
CA GLU A 97 4.72 5.78 28.37
C GLU A 97 3.40 6.39 27.83
N LYS A 98 2.40 5.57 27.48
CA LYS A 98 1.10 6.03 27.00
C LYS A 98 0.07 5.99 28.14
N ALA A 99 -0.83 6.96 28.15
CA ALA A 99 -1.97 7.03 29.06
C ALA A 99 -2.82 5.75 29.03
N ALA A 100 -3.55 5.50 30.12
CA ALA A 100 -4.46 4.37 30.27
C ALA A 100 -5.60 4.45 29.23
N SER A 101 -5.45 3.75 28.10
CA SER A 101 -6.48 3.67 27.05
C SER A 101 -6.95 2.23 26.84
N LYS A 102 -8.14 2.08 26.23
CA LYS A 102 -8.63 0.79 25.74
C LYS A 102 -7.70 0.25 24.65
N ALA A 103 -7.37 -1.04 24.69
CA ALA A 103 -6.57 -1.66 23.62
C ALA A 103 -7.36 -1.66 22.30
N ALA A 104 -6.73 -1.40 21.16
CA ALA A 104 -7.41 -1.59 19.88
C ALA A 104 -7.69 -3.09 19.63
N ILE A 105 -8.81 -3.44 18.98
CA ILE A 105 -9.15 -4.86 18.70
C ILE A 105 -8.03 -5.60 17.96
N ALA A 106 -7.40 -4.96 16.98
CA ALA A 106 -6.25 -5.53 16.28
C ALA A 106 -5.07 -5.83 17.24
N THR A 107 -4.86 -5.01 18.26
CA THR A 107 -3.85 -5.21 19.30
C THR A 107 -4.20 -6.38 20.22
N VAL A 108 -5.47 -6.58 20.54
CA VAL A 108 -5.98 -7.75 21.28
C VAL A 108 -5.72 -9.04 20.50
N VAL A 109 -6.09 -9.07 19.22
CA VAL A 109 -5.89 -10.25 18.37
C VAL A 109 -4.40 -10.53 18.13
N SER A 110 -3.58 -9.50 17.94
CA SER A 110 -2.13 -9.66 17.76
C SER A 110 -1.43 -10.26 18.98
N ALA A 111 -2.00 -10.08 20.17
CA ALA A 111 -1.51 -10.63 21.42
C ALA A 111 -1.84 -12.12 21.60
N TRP A 112 -2.88 -12.61 20.92
CA TRP A 112 -3.43 -13.96 21.10
C TRP A 112 -2.37 -15.07 21.00
N ALA A 113 -1.53 -15.05 19.96
CA ALA A 113 -0.52 -16.09 19.75
C ALA A 113 0.54 -16.11 20.86
N SER A 114 0.96 -14.94 21.33
CA SER A 114 1.91 -14.81 22.44
C SER A 114 1.30 -15.28 23.76
N PHE A 115 0.06 -14.88 24.03
CA PHE A 115 -0.68 -15.30 25.23
C PHE A 115 -0.86 -16.81 25.25
N LYS A 116 -1.34 -17.40 24.15
CA LYS A 116 -1.52 -18.85 24.01
C LYS A 116 -0.22 -19.61 24.27
N ALA A 117 0.91 -19.12 23.76
CA ALA A 117 2.21 -19.76 23.99
C ALA A 117 2.55 -19.81 25.49
N PHE A 118 2.25 -18.75 26.25
CA PHE A 118 2.43 -18.75 27.70
C PHE A 118 1.46 -19.72 28.41
N MET A 119 0.18 -19.75 28.02
CA MET A 119 -0.79 -20.69 28.58
C MET A 119 -0.41 -22.16 28.37
N THR A 120 0.06 -22.49 27.16
CA THR A 120 0.57 -23.83 26.85
C THR A 120 1.78 -24.17 27.71
N TRP A 121 2.70 -23.23 27.90
CA TRP A 121 3.88 -23.43 28.74
C TRP A 121 3.50 -23.64 30.22
N LEU A 122 2.60 -22.83 30.78
CA LEU A 122 2.11 -23.02 32.15
C LEU A 122 1.53 -24.42 32.37
N ASN A 123 0.69 -24.88 31.43
CA ASN A 123 0.11 -26.21 31.49
C ASN A 123 1.18 -27.33 31.43
N GLN A 124 2.25 -27.15 30.66
CA GLN A 124 3.40 -28.08 30.63
C GLN A 124 4.19 -28.09 31.94
N GLN A 125 4.20 -26.97 32.67
CA GLN A 125 4.81 -26.87 34.00
C GLN A 125 3.85 -27.29 35.12
N HIS A 126 2.69 -27.87 34.79
CA HIS A 126 1.63 -28.24 35.72
C HIS A 126 1.08 -27.08 36.56
N ILE A 127 1.08 -25.86 36.00
CA ILE A 127 0.49 -24.66 36.59
C ILE A 127 -0.88 -24.43 35.96
N TRP A 128 -1.92 -24.33 36.80
CA TRP A 128 -3.32 -24.40 36.36
C TRP A 128 -4.15 -23.16 36.69
N ALA A 129 -3.60 -22.19 37.42
CA ALA A 129 -4.22 -20.91 37.69
C ALA A 129 -3.19 -19.76 37.58
N PHE A 130 -3.65 -18.54 37.30
CA PHE A 130 -2.73 -17.39 37.24
C PHE A 130 -2.18 -17.03 38.62
N GLY A 131 -2.97 -17.23 39.68
CA GLY A 131 -2.53 -17.03 41.07
C GLY A 131 -1.44 -17.99 41.55
N GLU A 132 -1.16 -19.07 40.82
CA GLU A 132 -0.03 -19.99 41.09
C GLU A 132 1.29 -19.51 40.45
N VAL A 133 1.24 -18.46 39.63
CA VAL A 133 2.43 -17.87 39.02
C VAL A 133 3.10 -16.97 40.06
N ASP A 134 4.32 -17.34 40.48
CA ASP A 134 5.21 -16.52 41.31
C ASP A 134 6.37 -15.94 40.47
N ASP A 135 7.26 -15.16 41.11
CA ASP A 135 8.40 -14.55 40.42
C ASP A 135 9.35 -15.61 39.84
N ASN A 136 9.51 -16.77 40.52
CA ASN A 136 10.34 -17.88 40.04
C ASN A 136 9.75 -18.53 38.77
N VAL A 137 8.42 -18.63 38.65
CA VAL A 137 7.76 -19.07 37.42
C VAL A 137 8.03 -18.08 36.28
N LEU A 138 7.97 -16.77 36.54
CA LEU A 138 8.26 -15.75 35.53
C LEU A 138 9.72 -15.78 35.07
N ASP A 139 10.66 -16.02 35.98
CA ASP A 139 12.08 -16.18 35.65
C ASP A 139 12.35 -17.45 34.85
N ARG A 140 11.72 -18.57 35.21
CA ARG A 140 11.79 -19.81 34.41
C ARG A 140 11.21 -19.64 33.01
N TYR A 141 10.11 -18.88 32.88
CA TYR A 141 9.56 -18.59 31.56
C TYR A 141 10.50 -17.72 30.74
N LEU A 142 11.14 -16.73 31.36
CA LEU A 142 12.13 -15.89 30.70
C LEU A 142 13.34 -16.71 30.21
N ALA A 143 13.87 -17.60 31.05
CA ALA A 143 14.93 -18.54 30.65
C ALA A 143 14.48 -19.41 29.46
N TYR A 144 13.25 -19.95 29.52
CA TYR A 144 12.66 -20.68 28.39
C TYR A 144 12.56 -19.81 27.11
N LEU A 145 12.21 -18.53 27.22
CA LEU A 145 12.19 -17.62 26.07
C LEU A 145 13.60 -17.37 25.51
N VAL A 146 14.64 -17.37 26.34
CA VAL A 146 16.02 -17.26 25.87
C VAL A 146 16.39 -18.50 25.04
N ASP A 147 16.00 -19.69 25.49
CA ASP A 147 16.38 -20.96 24.86
C ASP A 147 15.52 -21.33 23.65
N VAL A 148 14.29 -20.82 23.54
CA VAL A 148 13.39 -21.20 22.44
C VAL A 148 13.94 -20.73 21.09
N GLU A 149 13.86 -21.61 20.09
CA GLU A 149 14.19 -21.30 18.70
C GLU A 149 13.11 -20.40 18.09
N ALA A 150 13.24 -19.09 18.32
CA ALA A 150 12.35 -18.07 17.79
C ALA A 150 13.11 -16.75 17.55
N THR A 151 12.56 -15.89 16.71
CA THR A 151 13.13 -14.55 16.50
C THR A 151 13.07 -13.72 17.79
N LEU A 152 14.04 -12.83 17.98
CA LEU A 152 14.08 -11.94 19.15
C LEU A 152 12.80 -11.08 19.28
N ASP A 153 12.22 -10.66 18.16
CA ASP A 153 10.91 -9.99 18.13
C ASP A 153 9.77 -10.86 18.68
N THR A 154 9.76 -12.16 18.35
CA THR A 154 8.76 -13.10 18.90
C THR A 154 8.94 -13.27 20.40
N LYS A 155 10.19 -13.38 20.87
CA LYS A 155 10.53 -13.45 22.31
C LYS A 155 10.05 -12.20 23.05
N HIS A 156 10.35 -11.01 22.50
CA HIS A 156 9.86 -9.73 23.01
C HIS A 156 8.33 -9.65 23.05
N ARG A 157 7.63 -10.07 21.98
CA ARG A 157 6.16 -10.10 21.96
C ARG A 157 5.56 -11.05 22.99
N ARG A 158 6.20 -12.18 23.29
CA ARG A 158 5.76 -13.11 24.35
C ARG A 158 5.94 -12.49 25.73
N ALA A 159 7.10 -11.91 26.01
CA ALA A 159 7.36 -11.24 27.28
C ALA A 159 6.45 -10.01 27.50
N LEU A 160 6.19 -9.23 26.45
CA LEU A 160 5.29 -8.07 26.50
C LEU A 160 3.85 -8.47 26.86
N GLU A 161 3.40 -9.63 26.42
CA GLU A 161 2.04 -10.09 26.73
C GLU A 161 1.87 -10.47 28.20
N ILE A 162 2.93 -10.96 28.85
CA ILE A 162 2.91 -11.20 30.31
C ILE A 162 2.77 -9.89 31.07
N ARG A 163 3.51 -8.84 30.66
CA ARG A 163 3.37 -7.50 31.23
C ARG A 163 1.96 -6.93 31.03
N ARG A 164 1.36 -7.20 29.87
CA ARG A 164 -0.02 -6.84 29.60
C ARG A 164 -1.01 -7.61 30.46
N LEU A 165 -0.83 -8.91 30.67
CA LEU A 165 -1.66 -9.67 31.61
C LEU A 165 -1.54 -9.08 33.04
N TRP A 166 -0.31 -8.77 33.46
CA TRP A 166 -0.05 -8.17 34.77
C TRP A 166 -0.70 -6.79 34.94
N SER A 167 -0.74 -5.96 33.89
CA SER A 167 -1.33 -4.62 34.00
C SER A 167 -2.84 -4.60 34.26
N TYR A 168 -3.52 -5.73 34.09
CA TYR A 168 -4.94 -5.92 34.41
C TYR A 168 -5.17 -6.51 35.80
N ARG A 169 -4.11 -6.77 36.58
CA ARG A 169 -4.17 -7.38 37.93
C ARG A 169 -5.20 -6.73 38.85
N LEU A 170 -5.28 -5.40 38.85
CA LEU A 170 -6.13 -4.64 39.79
C LEU A 170 -7.63 -4.89 39.58
N ILE A 171 -8.04 -5.32 38.39
CA ILE A 171 -9.44 -5.57 38.03
C ILE A 171 -9.77 -7.06 37.83
N LEU A 172 -8.85 -7.94 38.24
CA LEU A 172 -9.03 -9.40 38.25
C LEU A 172 -9.18 -9.91 39.69
N PRO A 173 -9.88 -11.02 39.94
CA PRO A 173 -9.94 -11.67 41.25
C PRO A 173 -8.59 -12.32 41.59
N GLU A 174 -8.30 -12.51 42.89
CA GLU A 174 -7.00 -12.97 43.38
C GLU A 174 -6.47 -14.25 42.70
N SER A 175 -7.34 -15.24 42.49
CA SER A 175 -7.00 -16.49 41.79
C SER A 175 -6.59 -16.30 40.32
N MET A 176 -6.88 -15.14 39.73
CA MET A 176 -6.56 -14.76 38.36
C MET A 176 -5.49 -13.66 38.27
N ARG A 177 -4.81 -13.33 39.37
CA ARG A 177 -3.76 -12.31 39.39
C ARG A 177 -2.38 -12.94 39.24
N LEU A 178 -1.52 -12.36 38.40
CA LEU A 178 -0.06 -12.58 38.47
C LEU A 178 0.53 -12.00 39.77
N PRO A 179 1.83 -12.14 40.11
CA PRO A 179 2.43 -11.59 41.34
C PRO A 179 2.20 -10.09 41.55
N LEU A 180 2.36 -9.63 42.79
CA LEU A 180 2.24 -8.20 43.12
C LEU A 180 3.35 -7.38 42.44
N ALA A 181 4.57 -7.88 42.46
CA ALA A 181 5.70 -7.25 41.78
C ALA A 181 5.49 -7.27 40.25
N PRO A 182 5.90 -6.20 39.53
CA PRO A 182 5.87 -6.21 38.07
C PRO A 182 6.80 -7.30 37.52
N PRO A 183 6.44 -7.97 36.40
CA PRO A 183 7.27 -9.00 35.80
C PRO A 183 8.69 -8.51 35.54
N TRP A 184 9.66 -9.23 36.12
CA TRP A 184 11.09 -8.92 36.08
C TRP A 184 11.41 -7.52 36.61
N ASN A 185 10.83 -7.17 37.78
CA ASN A 185 11.01 -5.89 38.47
C ASN A 185 10.66 -4.63 37.65
N GLY A 186 9.99 -4.81 36.51
CA GLY A 186 9.71 -3.71 35.58
C GLY A 186 10.89 -3.35 34.66
N ASP A 187 12.01 -4.08 34.73
CA ASP A 187 13.22 -3.80 33.95
C ASP A 187 12.91 -3.75 32.45
N PRO A 188 13.49 -2.83 31.66
CA PRO A 188 13.18 -2.77 30.24
C PRO A 188 13.47 -4.10 29.51
N LEU A 189 12.51 -4.63 28.73
CA LEU A 189 12.67 -5.93 28.04
C LEU A 189 13.91 -6.00 27.13
N HIS A 190 14.41 -4.86 26.66
CA HIS A 190 15.60 -4.78 25.84
C HIS A 190 16.91 -4.93 26.64
N GLU A 191 16.89 -4.70 27.95
CA GLU A 191 18.00 -5.00 28.86
C GLU A 191 17.99 -6.50 29.21
N ILE A 192 16.80 -7.09 29.37
CA ILE A 192 16.62 -8.48 29.77
C ILE A 192 16.88 -9.47 28.61
N LEU A 193 16.21 -9.29 27.47
CA LEU A 193 16.29 -10.20 26.31
C LEU A 193 17.32 -9.73 25.27
N GLY A 194 18.01 -8.63 25.54
CA GLY A 194 18.79 -7.89 24.56
C GLY A 194 17.92 -6.98 23.68
N LYS A 195 18.58 -6.01 23.05
CA LYS A 195 17.92 -5.06 22.13
C LYS A 195 17.36 -5.84 20.93
N SER A 196 16.06 -6.09 20.95
CA SER A 196 15.34 -6.33 19.71
C SER A 196 15.53 -5.09 18.85
N GLN A 197 16.14 -5.25 17.67
CA GLN A 197 16.32 -4.17 16.71
C GLN A 197 15.00 -3.40 16.63
N SER A 198 15.03 -2.14 17.04
CA SER A 198 13.81 -1.46 17.48
C SER A 198 12.74 -1.44 16.38
N ARG A 199 11.47 -1.41 16.81
CA ARG A 199 10.29 -1.08 16.00
C ARG A 199 10.40 0.22 15.16
N ARG A 200 11.48 1.01 15.29
CA ARG A 200 11.72 2.23 14.51
C ARG A 200 12.43 1.97 13.17
N GLU A 201 13.08 0.83 13.00
CA GLU A 201 13.69 0.46 11.72
C GLU A 201 12.65 -0.22 10.84
N ASN A 202 12.05 0.53 9.91
CA ASN A 202 11.15 -0.05 8.92
C ASN A 202 11.98 -0.94 7.97
N ARG A 203 12.04 -2.24 8.27
CA ARG A 203 12.74 -3.28 7.49
C ARG A 203 12.11 -3.61 6.14
N THR A 204 10.97 -3.01 5.81
CA THR A 204 10.30 -3.26 4.52
C THR A 204 11.25 -2.85 3.39
N PRO A 205 11.77 -3.79 2.58
CA PRO A 205 12.71 -3.45 1.53
C PRO A 205 11.99 -2.72 0.40
N ARG A 206 12.70 -1.83 -0.29
CA ARG A 206 12.19 -1.22 -1.54
C ARG A 206 11.97 -2.30 -2.58
N ILE A 207 11.09 -2.04 -3.53
CA ILE A 207 11.01 -2.84 -4.75
C ILE A 207 12.25 -2.52 -5.57
N ALA A 208 12.93 -3.54 -6.09
CA ALA A 208 14.11 -3.35 -6.93
C ALA A 208 13.74 -2.50 -8.15
N GLU A 209 14.61 -1.57 -8.55
CA GLU A 209 14.30 -0.62 -9.63
C GLU A 209 14.03 -1.33 -10.96
N VAL A 210 14.86 -2.35 -11.26
CA VAL A 210 14.70 -3.24 -12.41
C VAL A 210 13.35 -3.94 -12.47
N THR A 211 12.66 -4.12 -11.34
CA THR A 211 11.29 -4.66 -11.28
C THR A 211 10.26 -3.53 -11.29
N MET A 212 10.44 -2.48 -10.48
CA MET A 212 9.45 -1.42 -10.27
C MET A 212 9.17 -0.62 -11.55
N GLN A 213 10.20 -0.31 -12.34
CA GLN A 213 10.06 0.44 -13.60
C GLN A 213 9.15 -0.28 -14.61
N PRO A 214 9.43 -1.53 -15.03
CA PRO A 214 8.55 -2.24 -15.97
C PRO A 214 7.18 -2.57 -15.33
N LEU A 215 7.11 -2.84 -14.03
CA LEU A 215 5.83 -3.06 -13.34
C LEU A 215 4.93 -1.82 -13.43
N LEU A 216 5.47 -0.64 -13.15
CA LEU A 216 4.73 0.61 -13.27
C LEU A 216 4.36 0.90 -14.73
N HIS A 217 5.30 0.69 -15.66
CA HIS A 217 5.05 0.88 -17.09
C HIS A 217 3.83 0.08 -17.56
N TRP A 218 3.80 -1.23 -17.28
CA TRP A 218 2.67 -2.07 -17.65
C TRP A 218 1.37 -1.72 -16.90
N ALA A 219 1.47 -1.34 -15.63
CA ALA A 219 0.29 -0.89 -14.88
C ALA A 219 -0.31 0.39 -15.49
N LEU A 220 0.52 1.35 -15.91
CA LEU A 220 0.09 2.56 -16.62
C LEU A 220 -0.52 2.21 -17.99
N ARG A 221 0.10 1.33 -18.78
CA ARG A 221 -0.48 0.84 -20.06
C ARG A 221 -1.89 0.25 -19.88
N PHE A 222 -2.10 -0.54 -18.83
CA PHE A 222 -3.42 -1.08 -18.52
C PHE A 222 -4.45 0.01 -18.22
N VAL A 223 -4.07 1.03 -17.45
CA VAL A 223 -4.97 2.11 -17.03
C VAL A 223 -5.24 3.09 -18.19
N GLU A 224 -4.18 3.54 -18.87
CA GLU A 224 -4.22 4.63 -19.85
C GLU A 224 -4.64 4.14 -21.23
N ASP A 225 -4.15 2.98 -21.67
CA ASP A 225 -4.37 2.49 -23.04
C ASP A 225 -5.41 1.37 -23.11
N PHE A 226 -5.26 0.31 -22.31
CA PHE A 226 -6.06 -0.92 -22.47
C PHE A 226 -7.40 -0.90 -21.76
N SER A 227 -7.63 0.07 -20.88
CA SER A 227 -8.81 0.11 -20.00
C SER A 227 -10.12 0.16 -20.78
N VAL A 228 -10.17 0.87 -21.91
CA VAL A 228 -11.38 0.97 -22.76
C VAL A 228 -11.79 -0.40 -23.29
N ASP A 229 -10.85 -1.14 -23.90
CA ASP A 229 -11.09 -2.48 -24.45
C ASP A 229 -11.50 -3.46 -23.34
N ILE A 230 -10.79 -3.44 -22.20
CA ILE A 230 -11.03 -4.35 -21.08
C ILE A 230 -12.39 -4.09 -20.45
N ILE A 231 -12.77 -2.82 -20.23
CA ILE A 231 -14.07 -2.46 -19.64
C ILE A 231 -15.20 -2.85 -20.59
N ALA A 232 -15.08 -2.53 -21.89
CA ALA A 232 -16.11 -2.89 -22.87
C ALA A 232 -16.32 -4.41 -22.94
N ALA A 233 -15.23 -5.19 -22.96
CA ALA A 233 -15.31 -6.65 -22.92
C ALA A 233 -15.91 -7.16 -21.59
N HIS A 234 -15.60 -6.50 -20.47
CA HIS A 234 -16.18 -6.85 -19.18
C HIS A 234 -17.69 -6.58 -19.12
N ASP A 235 -18.14 -5.44 -19.65
CA ASP A 235 -19.55 -5.07 -19.75
C ASP A 235 -20.32 -6.04 -20.64
N GLU A 236 -19.75 -6.41 -21.79
CA GLU A 236 -20.33 -7.43 -22.67
C GLU A 236 -20.42 -8.79 -21.98
N HIS A 237 -19.36 -9.21 -21.28
CA HIS A 237 -19.37 -10.42 -20.46
C HIS A 237 -20.49 -10.40 -19.42
N LEU A 238 -20.65 -9.30 -18.67
CA LEU A 238 -21.72 -9.16 -17.68
C LEU A 238 -23.11 -9.17 -18.30
N ARG A 239 -23.29 -8.51 -19.46
CA ARG A 239 -24.55 -8.55 -20.23
C ARG A 239 -24.89 -9.98 -20.64
N LEU A 240 -23.97 -10.69 -21.30
CA LEU A 240 -24.15 -12.08 -21.74
C LEU A 240 -24.38 -13.04 -20.56
N LYS A 241 -23.72 -12.80 -19.42
CA LYS A 241 -23.96 -13.57 -18.18
C LYS A 241 -25.40 -13.44 -17.70
N ARG A 242 -25.98 -12.23 -17.73
CA ARG A 242 -27.40 -11.99 -17.40
C ARG A 242 -28.36 -12.64 -18.40
N LEU A 243 -27.95 -12.83 -19.65
CA LEU A 243 -28.73 -13.51 -20.68
C LEU A 243 -28.62 -15.04 -20.64
N SER A 244 -27.74 -15.59 -19.79
CA SER A 244 -27.62 -17.04 -19.62
C SER A 244 -28.96 -17.69 -19.22
N PRO A 245 -29.24 -18.94 -19.63
CA PRO A 245 -30.47 -19.61 -19.23
C PRO A 245 -30.64 -19.71 -17.72
N GLN A 246 -29.55 -19.83 -16.95
CA GLN A 246 -29.59 -19.87 -15.49
C GLN A 246 -30.04 -18.54 -14.88
N ALA A 247 -29.51 -17.42 -15.36
CA ALA A 247 -29.92 -16.09 -14.92
C ALA A 247 -31.39 -15.82 -15.27
N ARG A 248 -31.80 -16.09 -16.52
CA ARG A 248 -33.19 -15.93 -16.95
C ARG A 248 -34.18 -16.82 -16.22
N ARG A 249 -33.79 -18.05 -15.84
CA ARG A 249 -34.61 -18.90 -14.94
C ARG A 249 -34.81 -18.23 -13.59
N ALA A 250 -33.76 -17.67 -13.02
CA ALA A 250 -33.82 -17.04 -11.71
C ALA A 250 -34.73 -15.81 -11.73
N ASP A 251 -34.66 -14.99 -12.77
CA ASP A 251 -35.46 -13.77 -12.91
C ASP A 251 -36.95 -14.09 -13.16
N ASN A 252 -37.25 -15.23 -13.80
CA ASN A 252 -38.61 -15.68 -14.13
C ASN A 252 -39.19 -16.69 -13.11
N GLY A 253 -38.85 -16.57 -11.83
CA GLY A 253 -39.44 -17.40 -10.77
C GLY A 253 -39.16 -18.91 -10.91
N GLY A 254 -38.00 -19.27 -11.47
CA GLY A 254 -37.56 -20.66 -11.67
C GLY A 254 -37.99 -21.29 -12.99
N ARG A 255 -38.70 -20.57 -13.85
CA ARG A 255 -39.17 -21.08 -15.16
C ARG A 255 -38.41 -20.42 -16.30
N LEU A 256 -38.11 -21.16 -17.36
CA LEU A 256 -37.76 -20.55 -18.65
C LEU A 256 -39.05 -20.40 -19.45
N GLY A 257 -39.33 -19.18 -19.90
CA GLY A 257 -40.33 -18.97 -20.95
C GLY A 257 -39.97 -19.79 -22.19
N ARG A 258 -40.97 -20.34 -22.87
CA ARG A 258 -40.79 -21.03 -24.14
C ARG A 258 -40.83 -19.99 -25.25
N THR A 259 -39.70 -19.75 -25.93
CA THR A 259 -39.68 -18.92 -27.14
C THR A 259 -40.46 -19.62 -28.25
N PRO A 260 -41.42 -18.96 -28.92
CA PRO A 260 -42.09 -19.51 -30.09
C PRO A 260 -41.10 -19.95 -31.19
N SER A 261 -41.45 -20.98 -31.96
CA SER A 261 -40.51 -21.58 -32.95
C SER A 261 -40.17 -20.63 -34.12
N HIS A 262 -41.08 -19.73 -34.51
CA HIS A 262 -40.85 -18.76 -35.58
C HIS A 262 -39.83 -17.70 -35.13
N ASP A 263 -40.04 -17.08 -33.96
CA ASP A 263 -39.09 -16.14 -33.35
C ASP A 263 -37.69 -16.73 -33.15
N LEU A 264 -37.62 -18.05 -32.96
CA LEU A 264 -36.38 -18.80 -32.81
C LEU A 264 -35.60 -18.89 -34.14
N GLU A 265 -36.27 -19.23 -35.24
CA GLU A 265 -35.65 -19.29 -36.57
C GLU A 265 -35.20 -17.90 -37.03
N ASP A 266 -36.03 -16.87 -36.83
CA ASP A 266 -35.69 -15.48 -37.16
C ASP A 266 -34.46 -15.00 -36.40
N LYS A 267 -34.38 -15.27 -35.09
CA LYS A 267 -33.22 -14.91 -34.26
C LYS A 267 -31.94 -15.59 -34.72
N VAL A 268 -32.00 -16.89 -35.03
CA VAL A 268 -30.83 -17.63 -35.52
C VAL A 268 -30.43 -17.15 -36.90
N GLN A 269 -31.38 -16.90 -37.79
CA GLN A 269 -31.11 -16.39 -39.13
C GLN A 269 -30.45 -15.00 -39.06
N ALA A 270 -30.97 -14.10 -38.24
CA ALA A 270 -30.37 -12.78 -38.02
C ALA A 270 -28.95 -12.88 -37.44
N TYR A 271 -28.72 -13.80 -36.48
CA TYR A 271 -27.39 -14.03 -35.92
C TYR A 271 -26.39 -14.55 -36.96
N VAL A 272 -26.78 -15.55 -37.76
CA VAL A 272 -25.94 -16.11 -38.83
C VAL A 272 -25.69 -15.09 -39.94
N ALA A 273 -26.71 -14.32 -40.34
CA ALA A 273 -26.56 -13.26 -41.33
C ALA A 273 -25.56 -12.19 -40.87
N ARG A 274 -25.66 -11.73 -39.61
CA ARG A 274 -24.71 -10.80 -39.01
C ARG A 274 -23.27 -11.33 -39.08
N LEU A 275 -23.05 -12.60 -38.72
CA LEU A 275 -21.71 -13.19 -38.77
C LEU A 275 -21.16 -13.26 -40.20
N HIS A 276 -22.00 -13.55 -41.20
CA HIS A 276 -21.58 -13.49 -42.60
C HIS A 276 -21.21 -12.06 -43.03
N GLU A 277 -22.03 -11.07 -42.68
CA GLU A 277 -21.78 -9.65 -43.01
C GLU A 277 -20.48 -9.12 -42.39
N THR A 278 -20.16 -9.53 -41.16
CA THR A 278 -18.95 -9.06 -40.45
C THR A 278 -17.73 -9.97 -40.65
N GLY A 279 -17.84 -11.05 -41.42
CA GLY A 279 -16.79 -12.06 -41.55
C GLY A 279 -16.45 -12.78 -40.23
N GLY A 280 -17.43 -12.89 -39.33
CA GLY A 280 -17.30 -13.52 -38.01
C GLY A 280 -17.30 -15.05 -38.05
N ALA A 281 -17.15 -15.64 -36.87
CA ALA A 281 -17.13 -17.09 -36.67
C ALA A 281 -18.15 -17.51 -35.60
N LEU A 282 -18.60 -18.76 -35.66
CA LEU A 282 -19.39 -19.35 -34.59
C LEU A 282 -18.51 -19.54 -33.34
N PRO A 283 -19.06 -19.32 -32.12
CA PRO A 283 -18.29 -19.44 -30.90
C PRO A 283 -17.91 -20.91 -30.68
N GLY A 284 -16.64 -21.15 -30.39
CA GLY A 284 -16.15 -22.50 -30.14
C GLY A 284 -15.38 -22.64 -28.85
N LYS A 285 -14.99 -23.88 -28.58
CA LYS A 285 -14.16 -24.28 -27.46
C LYS A 285 -13.27 -25.44 -27.90
N VAL A 286 -12.04 -25.47 -27.41
CA VAL A 286 -11.12 -26.57 -27.64
C VAL A 286 -11.31 -27.62 -26.54
N ASP A 287 -11.52 -28.88 -26.92
CA ASP A 287 -11.58 -29.98 -25.97
C ASP A 287 -10.19 -30.47 -25.54
N ALA A 288 -10.13 -31.42 -24.59
CA ALA A 288 -8.87 -31.97 -24.09
C ALA A 288 -8.04 -32.70 -25.18
N THR A 289 -8.63 -33.02 -26.32
CA THR A 289 -7.95 -33.66 -27.47
C THR A 289 -7.48 -32.65 -28.52
N GLY A 290 -7.68 -31.35 -28.29
CA GLY A 290 -7.32 -30.29 -29.23
C GLY A 290 -8.34 -30.06 -30.34
N ARG A 291 -9.51 -30.69 -30.31
CA ARG A 291 -10.54 -30.51 -31.34
C ARG A 291 -11.45 -29.33 -31.00
N VAL A 292 -11.69 -28.48 -31.99
CA VAL A 292 -12.60 -27.33 -31.89
C VAL A 292 -14.05 -27.82 -32.02
N GLN A 293 -14.89 -27.44 -31.07
CA GLN A 293 -16.32 -27.74 -31.05
C GLN A 293 -17.13 -26.48 -30.76
N LEU A 294 -18.41 -26.45 -31.14
CA LEU A 294 -19.31 -25.33 -30.82
C LEU A 294 -19.45 -25.14 -29.30
N ASP A 295 -19.29 -23.89 -28.85
CA ASP A 295 -19.65 -23.50 -27.49
C ASP A 295 -21.15 -23.21 -27.42
N MET A 296 -21.90 -24.26 -27.10
CA MET A 296 -23.35 -24.21 -26.95
C MET A 296 -23.77 -23.23 -25.86
N GLN A 297 -23.02 -23.10 -24.75
CA GLN A 297 -23.40 -22.18 -23.68
C GLN A 297 -23.24 -20.73 -24.12
N HIS A 298 -22.21 -20.43 -24.93
CA HIS A 298 -22.07 -19.09 -25.48
C HIS A 298 -23.16 -18.78 -26.51
N LEU A 299 -23.53 -19.74 -27.37
CA LEU A 299 -24.69 -19.61 -28.26
C LEU A 299 -25.99 -19.35 -27.49
N GLU A 300 -26.22 -20.04 -26.37
CA GLU A 300 -27.39 -19.82 -25.51
C GLU A 300 -27.48 -18.37 -25.00
N ARG A 301 -26.34 -17.76 -24.68
CA ARG A 301 -26.25 -16.35 -24.23
C ARG A 301 -26.51 -15.39 -25.38
N GLN A 302 -25.92 -15.64 -26.55
CA GLN A 302 -26.05 -14.79 -27.74
C GLN A 302 -27.46 -14.81 -28.34
N LEU A 303 -28.06 -15.99 -28.42
CA LEU A 303 -29.39 -16.19 -28.99
C LEU A 303 -30.52 -15.99 -27.96
N GLU A 304 -30.17 -15.84 -26.67
CA GLU A 304 -31.12 -15.74 -25.57
C GLU A 304 -32.12 -16.90 -25.57
N MET A 305 -31.63 -18.13 -25.63
CA MET A 305 -32.47 -19.35 -25.64
C MET A 305 -31.73 -20.53 -25.03
N VAL A 306 -32.44 -21.64 -24.80
CA VAL A 306 -31.80 -22.92 -24.48
C VAL A 306 -31.40 -23.58 -25.79
N PHE A 307 -30.12 -23.89 -25.93
CA PHE A 307 -29.50 -24.35 -27.15
C PHE A 307 -28.52 -25.46 -26.79
N ASN A 308 -28.89 -26.70 -27.14
CA ASN A 308 -28.10 -27.89 -26.81
C ASN A 308 -27.89 -28.74 -28.07
N GLN A 309 -27.14 -29.82 -27.93
CA GLN A 309 -26.77 -30.66 -29.07
C GLN A 309 -27.98 -31.27 -29.80
N LYS A 310 -29.12 -31.44 -29.11
CA LYS A 310 -30.38 -31.87 -29.74
C LYS A 310 -31.02 -30.75 -30.55
N THR A 311 -30.82 -29.49 -30.18
CA THR A 311 -31.33 -28.31 -30.90
C THR A 311 -30.84 -28.29 -32.36
N LEU A 312 -29.62 -28.79 -32.62
CA LEU A 312 -29.05 -28.93 -33.97
C LEU A 312 -29.87 -29.83 -34.92
N ARG A 313 -30.79 -30.66 -34.39
CA ARG A 313 -31.69 -31.51 -35.19
C ARG A 313 -32.97 -30.82 -35.64
N TYR A 314 -33.28 -29.64 -35.09
CA TYR A 314 -34.48 -28.85 -35.42
C TYR A 314 -34.16 -27.78 -36.47
N PRO A 315 -35.17 -27.21 -37.18
CA PRO A 315 -34.94 -26.26 -38.26
C PRO A 315 -34.00 -25.10 -37.88
N ALA A 316 -34.23 -24.45 -36.73
CA ALA A 316 -33.36 -23.39 -36.24
C ALA A 316 -31.91 -23.82 -36.01
N GLY A 317 -31.67 -25.02 -35.49
CA GLY A 317 -30.31 -25.54 -35.31
C GLY A 317 -29.65 -25.96 -36.64
N GLN A 318 -30.44 -26.36 -37.63
CA GLN A 318 -29.95 -26.65 -38.98
C GLN A 318 -29.45 -25.39 -39.69
N LEU A 319 -30.00 -24.20 -39.39
CA LEU A 319 -29.46 -22.93 -39.89
C LEU A 319 -28.02 -22.71 -39.45
N ILE A 320 -27.67 -23.02 -38.19
CA ILE A 320 -26.29 -22.96 -37.70
C ILE A 320 -25.44 -24.04 -38.36
N ALA A 321 -25.91 -25.30 -38.36
CA ALA A 321 -25.14 -26.43 -38.90
C ALA A 321 -24.83 -26.30 -40.40
N ARG A 322 -25.70 -25.64 -41.17
CA ARG A 322 -25.56 -25.43 -42.62
C ARG A 322 -25.04 -24.04 -43.00
N SER A 323 -24.75 -23.19 -42.02
CA SER A 323 -24.32 -21.80 -42.25
C SER A 323 -23.02 -21.66 -43.03
N GLY A 324 -22.16 -22.69 -42.99
CA GLY A 324 -20.82 -22.65 -43.58
C GLY A 324 -19.81 -21.77 -42.83
N LEU A 325 -20.21 -21.17 -41.70
CA LEU A 325 -19.34 -20.32 -40.89
C LEU A 325 -18.26 -21.16 -40.20
N PRO A 326 -17.01 -20.67 -40.11
CA PRO A 326 -15.98 -21.33 -39.33
C PRO A 326 -16.34 -21.31 -37.83
N ILE A 327 -15.82 -22.28 -37.08
CA ILE A 327 -15.93 -22.30 -35.61
C ILE A 327 -14.61 -21.78 -35.04
N ALA A 328 -14.68 -20.75 -34.21
CA ALA A 328 -13.54 -20.18 -33.53
C ALA A 328 -12.95 -21.13 -32.47
N ASP A 329 -11.69 -20.94 -32.09
CA ASP A 329 -11.03 -21.70 -31.00
C ASP A 329 -11.52 -21.30 -29.60
N ALA A 330 -12.21 -20.17 -29.47
CA ALA A 330 -12.76 -19.66 -28.22
C ALA A 330 -14.11 -18.95 -28.43
N PRO A 331 -14.90 -18.74 -27.36
CA PRO A 331 -16.12 -17.96 -27.42
C PRO A 331 -15.76 -16.46 -27.33
N TYR A 332 -15.34 -15.88 -28.46
CA TYR A 332 -14.96 -14.47 -28.56
C TYR A 332 -16.14 -13.53 -28.32
N LEU A 333 -15.84 -12.39 -27.69
CA LEU A 333 -16.76 -11.27 -27.53
C LEU A 333 -16.75 -10.40 -28.79
N ASP A 334 -17.86 -9.70 -29.04
CA ASP A 334 -18.01 -8.82 -30.21
C ASP A 334 -17.29 -7.46 -29.99
N THR A 335 -16.81 -7.19 -28.77
CA THR A 335 -16.06 -5.98 -28.41
C THR A 335 -14.78 -5.81 -29.25
N PRO A 336 -14.60 -4.65 -29.93
CA PRO A 336 -13.41 -4.41 -30.74
C PRO A 336 -12.16 -4.13 -29.88
N ILE A 337 -10.99 -4.45 -30.43
CA ILE A 337 -9.69 -4.05 -29.88
C ILE A 337 -9.31 -2.70 -30.48
N THR A 338 -9.33 -1.65 -29.65
CA THR A 338 -9.07 -0.27 -30.09
C THR A 338 -7.69 0.22 -29.68
N ALA A 339 -7.13 -0.31 -28.58
CA ALA A 339 -5.86 0.16 -28.05
C ALA A 339 -4.67 -0.33 -28.90
N ARG A 340 -3.60 0.48 -28.93
CA ARG A 340 -2.39 0.19 -29.68
C ARG A 340 -1.16 0.17 -28.79
N LEU A 341 -0.25 -0.75 -29.07
CA LEU A 341 1.08 -0.86 -28.49
C LEU A 341 2.09 -0.79 -29.64
N ASP A 342 2.94 0.25 -29.64
CA ASP A 342 3.92 0.53 -30.71
C ASP A 342 3.30 0.54 -32.13
N GLY A 343 2.15 1.21 -32.26
CA GLY A 343 1.43 1.38 -33.53
C GLY A 343 0.62 0.16 -33.98
N ARG A 344 0.73 -0.99 -33.32
CA ARG A 344 -0.05 -2.20 -33.61
C ARG A 344 -1.14 -2.41 -32.56
N PRO A 345 -2.27 -3.09 -32.87
CA PRO A 345 -3.22 -3.49 -31.83
C PRO A 345 -2.50 -4.24 -30.70
N TRP A 346 -2.82 -3.93 -29.44
CA TRP A 346 -2.18 -4.61 -28.30
C TRP A 346 -2.52 -6.10 -28.24
N ARG A 347 -3.53 -6.56 -28.98
CA ARG A 347 -3.86 -7.97 -29.14
C ARG A 347 -4.17 -8.30 -30.58
N HIS A 348 -3.75 -9.49 -31.01
CA HIS A 348 -4.04 -10.03 -32.34
C HIS A 348 -5.36 -10.81 -32.41
N ARG A 349 -5.88 -11.26 -31.27
CA ARG A 349 -7.14 -11.99 -31.15
C ARG A 349 -8.13 -11.21 -30.29
N PRO A 350 -9.45 -11.28 -30.59
CA PRO A 350 -10.48 -10.70 -29.73
C PRO A 350 -10.42 -11.26 -28.31
N ILE A 351 -11.06 -10.58 -27.36
CA ILE A 351 -11.12 -11.05 -25.97
C ILE A 351 -12.14 -12.19 -25.87
N ALA A 352 -11.74 -13.32 -25.30
CA ALA A 352 -12.64 -14.44 -25.06
C ALA A 352 -13.57 -14.17 -23.87
N TYR A 353 -14.77 -14.77 -23.87
CA TYR A 353 -15.79 -14.58 -22.82
C TYR A 353 -15.27 -14.81 -21.40
N GLU A 354 -14.50 -15.88 -21.16
CA GLU A 354 -13.92 -16.19 -19.83
C GLU A 354 -12.72 -15.29 -19.49
N GLU A 355 -12.00 -14.82 -20.51
CA GLU A 355 -10.82 -13.97 -20.37
C GLU A 355 -11.20 -12.56 -19.91
N ALA A 356 -12.34 -12.02 -20.34
CA ALA A 356 -12.80 -10.68 -19.96
C ALA A 356 -12.86 -10.47 -18.44
N ARG A 357 -13.26 -11.50 -17.67
CA ARG A 357 -13.23 -11.45 -16.21
C ARG A 357 -11.81 -11.39 -15.65
N THR A 358 -10.90 -12.16 -16.23
CA THR A 358 -9.50 -12.21 -15.82
C THR A 358 -8.81 -10.86 -16.09
N LEU A 359 -9.00 -10.30 -17.29
CA LEU A 359 -8.50 -8.97 -17.65
C LEU A 359 -9.05 -7.86 -16.75
N ALA A 360 -10.33 -7.91 -16.36
CA ALA A 360 -10.90 -6.96 -15.40
C ALA A 360 -10.22 -7.03 -14.02
N ASN A 361 -9.83 -8.23 -13.55
CA ASN A 361 -9.06 -8.35 -12.30
C ASN A 361 -7.63 -7.80 -12.46
N HIS A 362 -6.99 -8.02 -13.61
CA HIS A 362 -5.67 -7.46 -13.92
C HIS A 362 -5.71 -5.93 -14.03
N LEU A 363 -6.74 -5.36 -14.65
CA LEU A 363 -6.97 -3.91 -14.68
C LEU A 363 -7.14 -3.34 -13.27
N SER A 364 -7.89 -4.05 -12.41
CA SER A 364 -8.00 -3.65 -11.01
C SER A 364 -6.69 -3.78 -10.22
N ALA A 365 -5.84 -4.75 -10.55
CA ALA A 365 -4.51 -4.85 -9.96
C ALA A 365 -3.59 -3.72 -10.43
N ALA A 366 -3.59 -3.41 -11.74
CA ALA A 366 -2.86 -2.30 -12.33
C ALA A 366 -3.25 -0.96 -11.71
N ALA A 367 -4.55 -0.65 -11.63
CA ALA A 367 -5.04 0.56 -10.97
C ALA A 367 -4.60 0.62 -9.48
N MET A 368 -4.64 -0.50 -8.76
CA MET A 368 -4.17 -0.57 -7.37
C MET A 368 -2.66 -0.29 -7.26
N ILE A 369 -1.85 -0.80 -8.18
CA ILE A 369 -0.40 -0.54 -8.23
C ILE A 369 -0.15 0.95 -8.47
N VAL A 370 -0.79 1.55 -9.48
CA VAL A 370 -0.66 2.98 -9.80
C VAL A 370 -1.03 3.84 -8.59
N ILE A 371 -2.21 3.61 -7.99
CA ILE A 371 -2.68 4.38 -6.84
C ILE A 371 -1.74 4.18 -5.64
N ALA A 372 -1.39 2.94 -5.29
CA ALA A 372 -0.56 2.67 -4.12
C ALA A 372 0.86 3.23 -4.26
N TYR A 373 1.46 3.11 -5.44
CA TYR A 373 2.81 3.59 -5.71
C TYR A 373 2.87 5.10 -5.81
N LEU A 374 2.02 5.73 -6.61
CA LEU A 374 2.13 7.17 -6.92
C LEU A 374 1.47 8.09 -5.89
N SER A 375 0.54 7.60 -5.05
CA SER A 375 0.02 8.39 -3.91
C SER A 375 0.88 8.22 -2.66
N GLY A 376 1.51 7.05 -2.51
CA GLY A 376 2.18 6.67 -1.28
C GLY A 376 1.23 6.47 -0.09
N ALA A 377 -0.09 6.36 -0.28
CA ALA A 377 -1.05 6.04 0.77
C ALA A 377 -0.75 4.67 1.41
N ARG A 378 -1.17 4.46 2.66
CA ARG A 378 -1.00 3.16 3.35
C ARG A 378 -1.92 2.12 2.73
N ALA A 379 -1.53 0.85 2.84
CA ALA A 379 -2.31 -0.27 2.31
C ALA A 379 -3.79 -0.22 2.74
N GLY A 380 -4.06 -0.01 4.03
CA GLY A 380 -5.44 0.10 4.53
C GLY A 380 -6.19 1.31 3.98
N GLU A 381 -5.51 2.44 3.79
CA GLU A 381 -6.08 3.68 3.22
C GLU A 381 -6.47 3.44 1.75
N VAL A 382 -5.57 2.86 0.94
CA VAL A 382 -5.81 2.51 -0.48
C VAL A 382 -6.99 1.55 -0.61
N LEU A 383 -7.02 0.48 0.18
CA LEU A 383 -8.06 -0.56 0.09
C LEU A 383 -9.43 -0.05 0.56
N ASN A 384 -9.48 1.06 1.30
CA ASN A 384 -10.72 1.69 1.79
C ASN A 384 -11.13 2.93 0.97
N LEU A 385 -10.44 3.24 -0.13
CA LEU A 385 -10.85 4.32 -1.02
C LEU A 385 -12.25 4.05 -1.57
N ARG A 386 -13.07 5.10 -1.57
CA ARG A 386 -14.45 5.10 -2.08
C ARG A 386 -14.51 5.85 -3.40
N ARG A 387 -15.56 5.60 -4.17
CA ARG A 387 -15.88 6.43 -5.35
C ARG A 387 -16.01 7.90 -4.97
N GLY A 388 -15.71 8.78 -5.93
CA GLY A 388 -15.70 10.22 -5.73
C GLY A 388 -14.55 10.69 -4.85
N CYS A 389 -13.50 9.88 -4.66
CA CYS A 389 -12.37 10.28 -3.84
C CYS A 389 -11.39 11.23 -4.54
N ILE A 390 -11.61 11.58 -5.80
CA ILE A 390 -10.75 12.48 -6.56
C ILE A 390 -11.47 13.81 -6.81
N GLU A 391 -10.74 14.89 -6.54
CA GLU A 391 -11.12 16.28 -6.83
C GLU A 391 -9.99 16.95 -7.61
N ARG A 392 -10.32 17.85 -8.54
CA ARG A 392 -9.35 18.72 -9.20
C ARG A 392 -9.49 20.12 -8.63
N ASP A 393 -8.40 20.61 -8.05
CA ASP A 393 -8.28 22.01 -7.67
C ASP A 393 -7.84 22.80 -8.90
N GLU A 394 -8.79 23.49 -9.54
CA GLU A 394 -8.53 24.31 -10.74
C GLU A 394 -7.64 25.52 -10.45
N ALA A 395 -7.64 26.04 -9.21
CA ALA A 395 -6.84 27.21 -8.85
C ALA A 395 -5.36 26.85 -8.68
N ALA A 396 -5.08 25.66 -8.15
CA ALA A 396 -3.71 25.18 -7.95
C ALA A 396 -3.21 24.22 -9.06
N ASP A 397 -4.08 23.86 -10.01
CA ASP A 397 -3.86 22.82 -11.03
C ASP A 397 -3.36 21.49 -10.42
N MET A 398 -4.03 21.04 -9.35
CA MET A 398 -3.66 19.83 -8.61
C MET A 398 -4.79 18.81 -8.58
N TRP A 399 -4.42 17.52 -8.58
CA TRP A 399 -5.35 16.43 -8.26
C TRP A 399 -5.25 16.08 -6.78
N LEU A 400 -6.39 16.07 -6.11
CA LEU A 400 -6.51 15.76 -4.69
C LEU A 400 -7.24 14.44 -4.53
N MET A 401 -6.64 13.52 -3.77
CA MET A 401 -7.26 12.25 -3.40
C MET A 401 -7.65 12.30 -1.92
N SER A 402 -8.94 12.14 -1.64
CA SER A 402 -9.50 12.11 -0.30
C SER A 402 -9.65 10.66 0.21
N GLY A 403 -9.67 10.46 1.53
CA GLY A 403 -9.86 9.12 2.09
C GLY A 403 -9.79 9.08 3.61
N LEU A 404 -10.01 7.89 4.16
CA LEU A 404 -10.02 7.68 5.61
C LEU A 404 -8.64 7.30 6.13
N VAL A 405 -8.30 7.81 7.31
CA VAL A 405 -7.15 7.38 8.10
C VAL A 405 -7.65 6.62 9.32
N PHE A 406 -7.06 5.46 9.59
CA PHE A 406 -7.41 4.62 10.75
C PHE A 406 -6.28 4.53 11.77
N LYS A 407 -5.04 4.82 11.35
CA LYS A 407 -3.85 4.68 12.20
C LYS A 407 -3.63 5.96 13.01
N ASN A 408 -3.46 5.80 14.33
CA ASN A 408 -3.23 6.88 15.29
C ASN A 408 -4.38 7.90 15.40
N VAL A 409 -5.58 7.54 14.94
CA VAL A 409 -6.79 8.34 15.17
C VAL A 409 -7.34 7.95 16.53
N VAL A 410 -7.45 8.92 17.43
CA VAL A 410 -7.92 8.74 18.80
C VAL A 410 -8.98 9.78 19.15
N ASP A 411 -9.85 9.45 20.10
CA ASP A 411 -10.78 10.40 20.74
C ASP A 411 -10.08 11.28 21.78
N ASP A 412 -10.83 12.17 22.42
CA ASP A 412 -10.32 13.08 23.46
C ASP A 412 -9.74 12.33 24.68
N ASP A 413 -10.19 11.09 24.91
CA ASP A 413 -9.71 10.21 25.98
C ASP A 413 -8.50 9.34 25.56
N GLY A 414 -8.03 9.47 24.32
CA GLY A 414 -6.89 8.73 23.78
C GLY A 414 -7.20 7.29 23.32
N ASN A 415 -8.47 6.90 23.27
CA ASN A 415 -8.90 5.61 22.71
C ASN A 415 -8.89 5.65 21.18
N LYS A 416 -8.52 4.54 20.52
CA LYS A 416 -8.59 4.46 19.05
C LYS A 416 -10.04 4.63 18.59
N LEU A 417 -10.30 5.57 17.70
CA LEU A 417 -11.56 5.68 16.95
C LEU A 417 -11.59 4.61 15.86
N PRO A 418 -12.41 3.54 15.99
CA PRO A 418 -12.36 2.41 15.07
C PRO A 418 -12.89 2.74 13.67
N GLU A 419 -13.88 3.64 13.55
CA GLU A 419 -14.43 4.15 12.28
C GLU A 419 -13.41 4.91 11.41
N GLY A 420 -12.28 5.30 12.01
CA GLY A 420 -11.31 6.18 11.38
C GLY A 420 -11.83 7.60 11.25
N GLN A 421 -11.05 8.46 10.61
CA GLN A 421 -11.42 9.85 10.37
C GLN A 421 -11.10 10.21 8.93
N GLN A 422 -11.89 11.12 8.36
CA GLN A 422 -11.53 11.76 7.11
C GLN A 422 -10.14 12.41 7.26
N ARG A 423 -9.25 12.10 6.32
CA ARG A 423 -7.93 12.70 6.29
C ARG A 423 -8.08 14.23 6.18
N ARG A 424 -7.47 14.96 7.12
CA ARG A 424 -7.52 16.43 7.15
C ARG A 424 -6.95 17.05 5.87
N ASP A 425 -5.77 16.61 5.45
CA ASP A 425 -5.10 17.08 4.24
C ASP A 425 -5.16 15.96 3.19
N PRO A 426 -5.90 16.09 2.07
CA PRO A 426 -5.95 15.07 1.04
C PRO A 426 -4.54 14.80 0.45
N TRP A 427 -4.35 13.63 -0.16
CA TRP A 427 -3.12 13.36 -0.89
C TRP A 427 -3.10 14.23 -2.16
N VAL A 428 -2.01 14.95 -2.38
CA VAL A 428 -1.74 15.52 -3.70
C VAL A 428 -1.22 14.38 -4.58
N VAL A 429 -1.87 14.15 -5.71
CA VAL A 429 -1.58 13.04 -6.61
C VAL A 429 -1.38 13.53 -8.03
N VAL A 430 -0.75 12.69 -8.85
CA VAL A 430 -0.56 12.96 -10.28
C VAL A 430 -1.75 12.45 -11.10
N LYS A 431 -1.95 13.00 -12.29
CA LYS A 431 -3.05 12.65 -13.19
C LYS A 431 -3.25 11.13 -13.41
N PRO A 432 -2.20 10.29 -13.58
CA PRO A 432 -2.38 8.83 -13.68
C PRO A 432 -3.11 8.18 -12.50
N VAL A 433 -3.01 8.74 -11.29
CA VAL A 433 -3.78 8.27 -10.12
C VAL A 433 -5.26 8.62 -10.28
N ALA A 434 -5.58 9.83 -10.73
CA ALA A 434 -6.95 10.25 -11.03
C ALA A 434 -7.57 9.38 -12.13
N ASP A 435 -6.81 9.08 -13.19
CA ASP A 435 -7.25 8.21 -14.29
C ASP A 435 -7.47 6.76 -13.80
N ALA A 436 -6.58 6.23 -12.94
CA ALA A 436 -6.76 4.92 -12.33
C ALA A 436 -8.03 4.84 -11.46
N VAL A 437 -8.36 5.90 -10.72
CA VAL A 437 -9.62 5.98 -9.97
C VAL A 437 -10.82 5.99 -10.91
N ALA A 438 -10.81 6.84 -11.95
CA ALA A 438 -11.89 6.91 -12.93
C ALA A 438 -12.11 5.58 -13.66
N VAL A 439 -11.03 4.85 -13.97
CA VAL A 439 -11.09 3.50 -14.53
C VAL A 439 -11.77 2.53 -13.56
N MET A 440 -11.43 2.54 -12.27
CA MET A 440 -12.09 1.70 -11.26
C MET A 440 -13.57 2.05 -11.07
N GLU A 441 -13.92 3.33 -11.17
CA GLU A 441 -15.30 3.79 -11.12
C GLU A 441 -16.13 3.32 -12.31
N ARG A 442 -15.53 3.22 -13.50
CA ARG A 442 -16.19 2.67 -14.69
C ARG A 442 -16.28 1.15 -14.67
N LEU A 443 -15.28 0.46 -14.10
CA LEU A 443 -15.17 -1.00 -14.16
C LEU A 443 -16.27 -1.75 -13.39
N HIS A 444 -16.77 -1.19 -12.29
CA HIS A 444 -17.86 -1.77 -11.49
C HIS A 444 -18.64 -0.68 -10.77
N ALA A 445 -19.73 -1.01 -10.06
CA ALA A 445 -20.59 -0.04 -9.34
C ALA A 445 -20.41 -0.03 -7.80
N HIS A 446 -19.61 -0.95 -7.24
CA HIS A 446 -19.41 -1.07 -5.79
C HIS A 446 -18.87 0.23 -5.12
N PRO A 447 -19.37 0.67 -3.93
CA PRO A 447 -18.94 1.94 -3.30
C PRO A 447 -17.43 2.09 -3.04
N LEU A 448 -16.76 1.00 -2.65
CA LEU A 448 -15.30 0.92 -2.56
C LEU A 448 -14.67 0.74 -3.94
N LEU A 449 -13.52 1.36 -4.19
CA LEU A 449 -12.74 1.18 -5.42
C LEU A 449 -12.14 -0.23 -5.53
N PHE A 450 -11.74 -0.84 -4.42
CA PHE A 450 -11.14 -2.18 -4.41
C PHE A 450 -12.00 -3.16 -3.60
N PRO A 451 -13.16 -3.57 -4.11
CA PRO A 451 -13.99 -4.54 -3.41
C PRO A 451 -13.34 -5.93 -3.38
N SER A 452 -13.82 -6.75 -2.46
CA SER A 452 -13.44 -8.15 -2.33
C SER A 452 -13.73 -8.95 -3.61
N ARG A 453 -14.74 -8.53 -4.37
CA ARG A 453 -15.11 -9.07 -5.68
C ARG A 453 -15.59 -7.94 -6.58
N ILE A 454 -15.10 -7.89 -7.81
CA ILE A 454 -15.51 -6.91 -8.83
C ILE A 454 -16.90 -7.26 -9.39
N GLN A 455 -17.20 -8.56 -9.52
CA GLN A 455 -18.50 -9.01 -10.03
C GLN A 455 -19.54 -9.13 -8.91
N PRO A 456 -20.78 -8.65 -9.12
CA PRO A 456 -21.90 -8.97 -8.26
C PRO A 456 -22.24 -10.46 -8.45
N TYR A 457 -21.78 -11.32 -7.55
CA TYR A 457 -22.34 -12.66 -7.40
C TYR A 457 -23.48 -12.58 -6.40
N LYS A 458 -24.55 -13.36 -6.61
CA LYS A 458 -25.59 -13.58 -5.58
C LYS A 458 -24.88 -13.84 -4.26
N GLU A 459 -25.27 -13.12 -3.22
CA GLU A 459 -24.76 -13.21 -1.86
C GLU A 459 -24.39 -14.65 -1.54
N ALA A 460 -23.09 -14.93 -1.44
CA ALA A 460 -22.67 -16.16 -0.83
C ALA A 460 -23.08 -16.00 0.64
N THR A 461 -24.08 -16.79 1.04
CA THR A 461 -24.58 -16.98 2.40
C THR A 461 -23.54 -17.59 3.34
N ASN A 462 -22.26 -17.25 3.17
CA ASN A 462 -21.20 -17.62 4.08
C ASN A 462 -20.93 -16.43 5.01
N PHE A 463 -21.58 -16.51 6.18
CA PHE A 463 -21.55 -15.60 7.33
C PHE A 463 -20.16 -15.34 7.96
N ALA A 464 -19.05 -15.43 7.21
CA ALA A 464 -17.72 -15.25 7.78
C ALA A 464 -17.13 -13.85 7.55
N ARG A 465 -17.49 -13.15 6.47
CA ARG A 465 -16.81 -11.91 6.07
C ARG A 465 -17.74 -10.69 6.12
N ILE A 466 -17.49 -9.80 7.07
CA ILE A 466 -18.21 -8.52 7.21
C ILE A 466 -17.62 -7.46 6.26
N GLY A 467 -16.28 -7.37 6.15
CA GLY A 467 -15.61 -6.35 5.33
C GLY A 467 -15.72 -6.57 3.82
N GLN A 468 -16.11 -5.52 3.09
CA GLN A 468 -16.37 -5.54 1.66
C GLN A 468 -15.15 -5.20 0.78
N ALA A 469 -14.08 -4.65 1.33
CA ALA A 469 -12.86 -4.33 0.59
C ALA A 469 -11.97 -5.56 0.37
N ARG A 470 -11.11 -5.54 -0.65
CA ARG A 470 -10.05 -6.52 -0.88
C ARG A 470 -9.08 -6.54 0.31
N THR A 471 -8.65 -7.72 0.76
CA THR A 471 -7.68 -7.84 1.85
C THR A 471 -6.26 -7.58 1.36
N SER A 472 -5.35 -7.19 2.25
CA SER A 472 -3.93 -7.01 1.88
C SER A 472 -3.28 -8.29 1.33
N THR A 473 -3.61 -9.46 1.89
CA THR A 473 -3.11 -10.76 1.38
C THR A 473 -3.64 -11.04 -0.02
N ARG A 474 -4.93 -10.77 -0.28
CA ARG A 474 -5.48 -10.96 -1.63
C ARG A 474 -4.91 -9.96 -2.62
N ALA A 475 -4.65 -8.73 -2.19
CA ALA A 475 -3.99 -7.71 -3.00
C ALA A 475 -2.61 -8.17 -3.49
N VAL A 476 -1.83 -8.80 -2.62
CA VAL A 476 -0.52 -9.37 -2.97
C VAL A 476 -0.67 -10.47 -4.03
N GLY A 477 -1.59 -11.41 -3.84
CA GLY A 477 -1.87 -12.44 -4.84
C GLY A 477 -2.29 -11.86 -6.20
N THR A 478 -3.15 -10.84 -6.21
CA THR A 478 -3.58 -10.19 -7.47
C THR A 478 -2.45 -9.43 -8.18
N ILE A 479 -1.45 -8.92 -7.44
CA ILE A 479 -0.27 -8.30 -8.03
C ILE A 479 0.61 -9.38 -8.67
N SER A 480 0.79 -10.53 -8.02
CA SER A 480 1.49 -11.69 -8.59
C SER A 480 0.79 -12.18 -9.86
N ASP A 481 -0.53 -12.41 -9.82
CA ASP A 481 -1.31 -12.84 -10.98
C ASP A 481 -1.17 -11.85 -12.16
N PHE A 482 -1.11 -10.54 -11.87
CA PHE A 482 -0.87 -9.50 -12.88
C PHE A 482 0.53 -9.58 -13.51
N ILE A 483 1.57 -9.76 -12.68
CA ILE A 483 2.95 -9.90 -13.16
C ILE A 483 3.09 -11.14 -14.05
N ASP A 484 2.52 -12.26 -13.63
CA ASP A 484 2.54 -13.51 -14.41
C ASP A 484 1.85 -13.31 -15.77
N TRP A 485 0.67 -12.68 -15.78
CA TRP A 485 -0.02 -12.37 -17.03
C TRP A 485 0.80 -11.45 -17.95
N VAL A 486 1.44 -10.41 -17.40
CA VAL A 486 2.28 -9.49 -18.18
C VAL A 486 3.48 -10.23 -18.76
N ASN A 487 4.11 -11.10 -17.98
CA ASN A 487 5.24 -11.89 -18.44
C ASN A 487 4.86 -12.85 -19.56
N ASP A 488 3.73 -13.55 -19.42
CA ASP A 488 3.19 -14.41 -20.48
C ASP A 488 2.88 -13.61 -21.76
N TYR A 489 2.27 -12.44 -21.61
CA TYR A 489 1.99 -11.52 -22.72
C TYR A 489 3.30 -11.06 -23.39
N CYS A 490 4.30 -10.66 -22.61
CA CYS A 490 5.60 -10.25 -23.13
C CYS A 490 6.30 -11.38 -23.89
N THR A 491 6.29 -12.60 -23.36
CA THR A 491 6.84 -13.78 -24.04
C THR A 491 6.14 -14.06 -25.36
N GLN A 492 4.81 -13.97 -25.42
CA GLN A 492 4.04 -14.19 -26.65
C GLN A 492 4.24 -13.11 -27.72
N ASN A 493 4.75 -11.93 -27.34
CA ASN A 493 4.94 -10.78 -28.22
C ASN A 493 6.41 -10.39 -28.36
N ASP A 494 7.35 -11.27 -27.99
CA ASP A 494 8.81 -11.07 -28.07
C ASP A 494 9.29 -9.77 -27.39
N ARG A 495 8.83 -9.53 -26.16
CA ARG A 495 9.14 -8.34 -25.35
C ARG A 495 9.81 -8.70 -24.01
N PRO A 496 10.59 -7.78 -23.42
CA PRO A 496 11.10 -7.97 -22.07
C PRO A 496 9.95 -7.96 -21.06
N GLY A 497 9.90 -8.99 -20.21
CA GLY A 497 8.96 -9.06 -19.09
C GLY A 497 9.39 -8.20 -17.89
N ILE A 498 8.63 -8.30 -16.80
CA ILE A 498 8.94 -7.74 -15.49
C ILE A 498 9.92 -8.69 -14.77
N PRO A 499 11.16 -8.27 -14.48
CA PRO A 499 12.11 -9.08 -13.72
C PRO A 499 11.62 -9.41 -12.31
N LEU A 500 11.96 -10.60 -11.81
CA LEU A 500 11.56 -11.03 -10.48
C LEU A 500 12.20 -10.15 -9.39
N ASP A 501 11.39 -9.67 -8.46
CA ASP A 501 11.88 -9.00 -7.27
C ASP A 501 12.37 -10.03 -6.23
N PRO A 502 13.46 -9.76 -5.48
CA PRO A 502 13.98 -10.69 -4.46
C PRO A 502 12.98 -11.06 -3.36
N GLN A 503 11.95 -10.23 -3.15
CA GLN A 503 10.90 -10.48 -2.18
C GLN A 503 9.52 -10.25 -2.79
N GLN A 504 8.50 -10.79 -2.12
CA GLN A 504 7.12 -10.59 -2.55
C GLN A 504 6.75 -9.09 -2.53
N ILE A 505 6.08 -8.62 -3.59
CA ILE A 505 5.64 -7.23 -3.72
C ILE A 505 4.40 -7.02 -2.86
N THR A 506 4.47 -6.10 -1.90
CA THR A 506 3.37 -5.76 -0.99
C THR A 506 3.03 -4.27 -1.10
N LEU A 507 1.80 -3.88 -0.75
CA LEU A 507 1.37 -2.48 -0.77
C LEU A 507 2.26 -1.56 0.10
N SER A 508 2.79 -2.08 1.21
CA SER A 508 3.76 -1.34 2.04
C SER A 508 5.08 -1.05 1.34
N ARG A 509 5.53 -1.94 0.45
CA ARG A 509 6.78 -1.76 -0.31
C ARG A 509 6.64 -0.67 -1.38
N PHE A 510 5.47 -0.50 -1.99
CA PHE A 510 5.21 0.65 -2.88
C PHE A 510 5.39 1.98 -2.16
N ARG A 511 4.71 2.16 -1.01
CA ARG A 511 4.84 3.36 -0.19
C ARG A 511 6.29 3.61 0.23
N ARG A 512 7.02 2.56 0.63
CA ARG A 512 8.44 2.66 1.00
C ARG A 512 9.31 3.10 -0.19
N THR A 513 9.05 2.55 -1.37
CA THR A 513 9.81 2.83 -2.59
C THR A 513 9.58 4.28 -3.02
N LEU A 514 8.33 4.77 -3.02
CA LEU A 514 8.06 6.19 -3.32
C LEU A 514 8.69 7.13 -2.28
N ALA A 515 8.61 6.80 -0.98
CA ALA A 515 9.16 7.65 0.08
C ALA A 515 10.67 7.89 -0.08
N TRP A 516 11.38 6.89 -0.61
CA TRP A 516 12.79 6.99 -0.96
C TRP A 516 13.05 8.00 -2.07
N PHE A 517 12.27 7.96 -3.16
CA PHE A 517 12.41 8.90 -4.28
C PHE A 517 12.04 10.33 -3.86
N ILE A 518 10.95 10.51 -3.11
CA ILE A 518 10.53 11.83 -2.64
C ILE A 518 11.63 12.46 -1.76
N ARG A 519 12.23 11.71 -0.84
CA ARG A 519 13.31 12.22 0.03
C ARG A 519 14.49 12.78 -0.75
N ARG A 520 14.79 12.23 -1.93
CA ARG A 520 15.93 12.60 -2.79
C ARG A 520 15.69 13.86 -3.61
N ARG A 521 14.50 14.47 -3.54
CA ARG A 521 14.20 15.74 -4.22
C ARG A 521 14.45 16.94 -3.30
N PRO A 522 14.79 18.12 -3.85
CA PRO A 522 14.77 19.37 -3.09
C PRO A 522 13.45 19.54 -2.32
N ARG A 523 13.50 19.98 -1.05
CA ARG A 523 12.35 20.04 -0.12
C ARG A 523 11.59 18.72 0.11
N GLY A 524 12.11 17.59 -0.37
CA GLY A 524 11.48 16.27 -0.34
C GLY A 524 11.14 15.75 1.06
N LEU A 525 11.88 16.18 2.07
CA LEU A 525 11.61 15.84 3.47
C LEU A 525 10.31 16.49 4.00
N VAL A 526 10.05 17.75 3.65
CA VAL A 526 8.82 18.47 4.01
C VAL A 526 7.65 17.98 3.14
N ALA A 527 7.87 17.82 1.82
CA ALA A 527 6.88 17.27 0.91
C ALA A 527 6.44 15.85 1.33
N GLY A 528 7.39 14.99 1.69
CA GLY A 528 7.09 13.69 2.25
C GLY A 528 6.32 13.77 3.57
N ALA A 529 6.63 14.73 4.45
CA ALA A 529 5.98 14.86 5.77
C ALA A 529 4.49 15.16 5.61
N MET A 530 4.17 16.06 4.68
CA MET A 530 2.79 16.38 4.28
C MET A 530 2.12 15.19 3.60
N GLN A 531 2.74 14.61 2.56
CA GLN A 531 2.17 13.49 1.80
C GLN A 531 1.87 12.27 2.69
N TYR A 532 2.73 11.99 3.66
CA TYR A 532 2.60 10.82 4.52
C TYR A 532 1.85 11.07 5.84
N GLY A 533 1.45 12.31 6.12
CA GLY A 533 0.71 12.70 7.32
C GLY A 533 1.55 12.52 8.60
N HIS A 534 2.86 12.80 8.51
CA HIS A 534 3.80 12.66 9.63
C HIS A 534 4.30 14.03 10.07
N VAL A 535 3.76 14.53 11.19
CA VAL A 535 4.14 15.82 11.80
C VAL A 535 5.60 15.83 12.28
N HIS A 536 6.21 14.65 12.48
CA HIS A 536 7.64 14.53 12.81
C HIS A 536 8.46 14.02 11.62
N THR A 537 9.35 14.88 11.13
CA THR A 537 10.36 14.64 10.08
C THR A 537 11.24 13.41 10.35
N ARG A 538 11.46 13.05 11.62
CA ARG A 538 12.20 11.85 12.06
C ARG A 538 11.59 10.52 11.59
N LEU A 539 10.27 10.46 11.34
CA LEU A 539 9.63 9.24 10.82
C LEU A 539 9.99 8.99 9.35
N ILE A 540 10.19 10.04 8.55
CA ILE A 540 10.65 9.94 7.15
C ILE A 540 12.11 9.52 7.07
N GLN A 541 12.93 9.94 8.03
CA GLN A 541 14.29 9.39 8.18
C GLN A 541 14.24 7.87 8.40
N GLY A 542 13.32 7.38 9.25
CA GLY A 542 13.07 5.93 9.40
C GLY A 542 12.48 5.25 8.15
N TYR A 543 11.71 5.97 7.32
CA TYR A 543 11.24 5.52 5.99
C TYR A 543 12.34 5.48 4.93
N ALA A 544 13.52 6.00 5.23
CA ALA A 544 14.65 6.01 4.31
C ALA A 544 15.92 5.37 4.92
N GLY A 545 15.83 4.69 6.07
CA GLY A 545 16.83 3.72 6.57
C GLY A 545 17.95 4.29 7.45
N ASP A 546 18.53 3.42 8.30
CA ASP A 546 19.75 3.61 9.10
C ASP A 546 20.75 2.44 8.85
N TYR A 547 21.98 2.58 9.35
CA TYR A 547 23.25 1.87 9.08
C TYR A 547 23.19 0.34 8.94
N SER A 548 22.26 -0.34 9.62
CA SER A 548 22.14 -1.82 9.61
C SER A 548 21.52 -2.42 8.35
N SER A 549 20.96 -1.59 7.46
CA SER A 549 20.29 -2.04 6.24
C SER A 549 21.18 -2.11 4.98
N GLY A 550 22.49 -1.82 5.09
CA GLY A 550 23.40 -1.69 3.93
C GLY A 550 23.12 -0.45 3.06
N PHE A 551 22.12 0.33 3.45
CA PHE A 551 21.53 1.43 2.69
C PHE A 551 22.39 2.70 2.62
N PRO A 552 23.16 3.11 3.66
CA PRO A 552 24.07 4.25 3.50
C PRO A 552 25.17 3.99 2.47
N ASP A 553 25.55 2.74 2.26
CA ASP A 553 26.56 2.35 1.27
C ASP A 553 25.96 2.31 -0.15
N GLU A 554 24.72 1.82 -0.32
CA GLU A 554 23.97 1.95 -1.58
C GLU A 554 23.65 3.41 -1.92
N TYR A 555 23.25 4.22 -0.93
CA TYR A 555 23.03 5.65 -1.09
C TYR A 555 24.33 6.35 -1.49
N ALA A 556 25.44 6.03 -0.83
CA ALA A 556 26.74 6.58 -1.15
C ALA A 556 27.21 6.19 -2.55
N TYR A 557 26.95 4.95 -2.97
CA TYR A 557 27.26 4.48 -4.32
C TYR A 557 26.49 5.24 -5.40
N GLU A 558 25.18 5.39 -5.23
CA GLU A 558 24.34 6.14 -6.17
C GLU A 558 24.65 7.65 -6.18
N ASP A 559 24.86 8.26 -4.99
CA ASP A 559 25.23 9.68 -4.88
C ASP A 559 26.62 9.94 -5.48
N PHE A 560 27.54 8.95 -5.37
CA PHE A 560 28.83 8.98 -6.04
C PHE A 560 28.68 8.93 -7.56
N LEU A 561 27.85 8.02 -8.10
CA LEU A 561 27.59 7.93 -9.55
C LEU A 561 26.94 9.20 -10.10
N ALA A 562 25.91 9.72 -9.42
CA ALA A 562 25.24 10.96 -9.81
C ALA A 562 26.21 12.15 -9.85
N ARG A 563 27.08 12.28 -8.83
CA ARG A 563 28.13 13.31 -8.84
C ARG A 563 29.12 13.12 -9.97
N LEU A 564 29.50 11.89 -10.32
CA LEU A 564 30.38 11.65 -11.47
C LEU A 564 29.72 12.05 -12.79
N GLU A 565 28.43 11.75 -12.97
CA GLU A 565 27.67 12.18 -14.15
C GLU A 565 27.59 13.71 -14.24
N GLU A 566 27.26 14.39 -13.14
CA GLU A 566 27.23 15.86 -13.06
C GLU A 566 28.61 16.45 -13.38
N MET A 567 29.69 15.86 -12.86
CA MET A 567 31.05 16.34 -13.13
C MET A 567 31.49 16.13 -14.57
N ALA A 568 31.06 15.04 -15.22
CA ALA A 568 31.31 14.83 -16.64
C ALA A 568 30.59 15.89 -17.49
N ILE A 569 29.36 16.26 -17.13
CA ILE A 569 28.62 17.37 -17.76
C ILE A 569 29.37 18.69 -17.55
N ASP A 570 29.81 18.97 -16.33
CA ASP A 570 30.54 20.21 -16.00
C ASP A 570 31.87 20.31 -16.74
N GLN A 571 32.60 19.21 -16.86
CA GLN A 571 33.84 19.19 -17.62
C GLN A 571 33.58 19.47 -19.09
N GLN A 572 32.62 18.77 -19.69
CA GLN A 572 32.28 18.97 -21.10
C GLN A 572 31.91 20.44 -21.34
N ALA A 573 31.08 21.03 -20.46
CA ALA A 573 30.74 22.44 -20.54
C ALA A 573 31.98 23.35 -20.47
N LEU A 574 32.92 23.09 -19.54
CA LEU A 574 34.18 23.84 -19.45
C LEU A 574 35.09 23.67 -20.68
N GLU A 575 35.08 22.51 -21.34
CA GLU A 575 35.81 22.25 -22.58
C GLU A 575 35.18 22.98 -23.77
N ASP A 576 33.85 23.08 -23.79
CA ASP A 576 33.08 23.82 -24.79
C ASP A 576 33.15 25.35 -24.59
N GLY A 577 33.82 25.80 -23.52
CA GLY A 577 34.11 27.20 -23.25
C GLY A 577 33.16 27.88 -22.25
N GLU A 578 32.42 27.11 -21.45
CA GLU A 578 31.51 27.63 -20.41
C GLU A 578 32.24 28.62 -19.48
N ARG A 579 31.63 29.79 -19.31
CA ARG A 579 32.10 30.80 -18.39
C ARG A 579 31.63 30.51 -16.98
N VAL A 580 32.50 30.81 -16.02
CA VAL A 580 32.23 30.65 -14.59
C VAL A 580 32.66 31.92 -13.84
N SER A 581 31.80 32.40 -12.95
CA SER A 581 32.02 33.61 -12.15
C SER A 581 31.68 33.36 -10.68
N GLY A 582 31.99 34.30 -9.80
CA GLY A 582 31.70 34.19 -8.36
C GLY A 582 32.92 33.80 -7.52
N PRO A 583 32.81 33.87 -6.18
CA PRO A 583 33.93 33.68 -5.27
C PRO A 583 34.58 32.29 -5.35
N ALA A 584 33.84 31.25 -5.76
CA ALA A 584 34.37 29.90 -5.89
C ALA A 584 34.68 29.48 -7.35
N ALA A 585 34.67 30.39 -8.31
CA ALA A 585 34.81 30.07 -9.74
C ALA A 585 36.12 29.33 -10.08
N ASP A 586 37.25 29.78 -9.53
CA ASP A 586 38.54 29.16 -9.80
C ASP A 586 38.66 27.78 -9.16
N GLU A 587 38.10 27.62 -7.95
CA GLU A 587 38.03 26.33 -7.27
C GLU A 587 37.13 25.34 -8.03
N TYR A 588 35.97 25.79 -8.55
CA TYR A 588 35.10 24.98 -9.40
C TYR A 588 35.88 24.41 -10.59
N ARG A 589 36.55 25.28 -11.37
CA ARG A 589 37.35 24.86 -12.53
C ARG A 589 38.45 23.87 -12.14
N GLN A 590 39.11 24.11 -11.01
CA GLN A 590 40.17 23.24 -10.51
C GLN A 590 39.62 21.86 -10.13
N ARG A 591 38.52 21.81 -9.38
CA ARG A 591 37.92 20.55 -8.89
C ARG A 591 37.36 19.71 -10.02
N VAL A 592 36.61 20.31 -10.94
CA VAL A 592 36.05 19.60 -12.11
C VAL A 592 37.17 18.95 -12.94
N ARG A 593 38.22 19.71 -13.29
CA ARG A 593 39.37 19.18 -14.05
C ARG A 593 40.18 18.12 -13.30
N ALA A 594 40.30 18.26 -11.97
CA ALA A 594 41.07 17.31 -11.15
C ALA A 594 40.29 16.02 -10.89
N ALA A 595 38.98 16.10 -10.75
CA ALA A 595 38.12 14.95 -10.52
C ALA A 595 38.08 14.03 -11.73
N GLU A 596 37.98 14.55 -12.95
CA GLU A 596 38.03 13.72 -14.14
C GLU A 596 39.31 12.89 -14.19
N ARG A 597 40.47 13.52 -13.98
CA ARG A 597 41.77 12.82 -13.96
C ARG A 597 41.84 11.74 -12.88
N THR A 598 41.07 11.90 -11.81
CA THR A 598 41.11 11.03 -10.63
C THR A 598 40.11 9.88 -10.73
N PHE A 599 38.94 10.11 -11.35
CA PHE A 599 37.81 9.19 -11.35
C PHE A 599 37.47 8.60 -12.73
N ALA A 600 38.05 9.12 -13.82
CA ALA A 600 37.89 8.53 -15.15
C ALA A 600 38.37 7.07 -15.16
N GLY A 601 37.46 6.15 -15.50
CA GLY A 601 37.75 4.71 -15.55
C GLY A 601 37.83 4.02 -14.17
N HIS A 602 37.40 4.67 -13.10
CA HIS A 602 37.47 4.11 -11.74
C HIS A 602 36.42 2.99 -11.54
N VAL A 603 36.87 1.78 -11.20
CA VAL A 603 35.99 0.63 -10.92
C VAL A 603 35.83 0.45 -9.42
N LEU A 604 34.61 0.65 -8.90
CA LEU A 604 34.29 0.36 -7.51
C LEU A 604 34.08 -1.12 -7.29
N THR A 605 34.79 -1.68 -6.31
CA THR A 605 34.70 -3.12 -5.96
C THR A 605 33.73 -3.39 -4.81
N SER A 606 33.29 -2.34 -4.10
CA SER A 606 32.21 -2.43 -3.09
C SER A 606 31.50 -1.09 -2.85
N PRO A 607 30.21 -1.09 -2.43
CA PRO A 607 29.47 0.12 -2.07
C PRO A 607 30.09 0.93 -0.92
N ARG A 608 30.85 0.30 -0.01
CA ARG A 608 31.55 0.99 1.09
C ARG A 608 32.64 1.95 0.59
N GLN A 609 33.33 1.60 -0.49
CA GLN A 609 34.35 2.47 -1.09
C GLN A 609 33.73 3.78 -1.60
N ALA A 610 32.48 3.76 -2.06
CA ALA A 610 31.80 4.97 -2.50
C ALA A 610 31.59 5.99 -1.36
N ARG A 611 31.34 5.51 -0.13
CA ARG A 611 31.17 6.38 1.05
C ARG A 611 32.43 7.16 1.37
N ASP A 612 33.59 6.51 1.35
CA ASP A 612 34.88 7.16 1.58
C ASP A 612 35.20 8.17 0.48
N LEU A 613 34.84 7.84 -0.77
CA LEU A 613 35.04 8.71 -1.92
C LEU A 613 34.13 9.94 -1.90
N LEU A 614 32.91 9.84 -1.37
CA LEU A 614 32.04 11.02 -1.20
C LEU A 614 32.62 12.06 -0.27
N GLY A 615 33.44 11.67 0.72
CA GLY A 615 34.21 12.61 1.53
C GLY A 615 35.31 13.36 0.76
N ASN A 616 35.61 12.98 -0.48
CA ASN A 616 36.61 13.63 -1.30
C ASN A 616 36.14 15.02 -1.73
N THR A 617 36.93 16.04 -1.38
CA THR A 617 36.68 17.44 -1.73
C THR A 617 36.46 17.71 -3.22
N LEU A 618 37.00 16.86 -4.10
CA LEU A 618 36.79 16.98 -5.54
C LEU A 618 35.32 16.76 -5.94
N LEU A 619 34.63 15.83 -5.26
CA LEU A 619 33.21 15.50 -5.51
C LEU A 619 32.24 16.38 -4.70
N GLN A 620 32.74 17.40 -4.00
CA GLN A 620 31.94 18.27 -3.14
C GLN A 620 31.52 19.53 -3.91
N ILE A 621 30.81 19.31 -5.01
CA ILE A 621 30.16 20.34 -5.85
C ILE A 621 28.67 20.01 -5.86
N TYR A 622 27.82 21.01 -5.64
CA TYR A 622 26.37 20.84 -5.55
C TYR A 622 25.67 21.90 -6.40
N HIS A 623 24.90 21.47 -7.40
CA HIS A 623 24.14 22.39 -8.26
C HIS A 623 22.80 22.77 -7.60
N GLY A 624 22.45 24.05 -7.69
CA GLY A 624 21.20 24.61 -7.18
C GLY A 624 20.54 25.51 -8.22
N ASP A 625 19.45 26.16 -7.84
CA ASP A 625 18.71 27.05 -8.73
C ASP A 625 19.44 28.40 -8.87
N GLY A 626 20.09 28.62 -10.01
CA GLY A 626 20.88 29.81 -10.31
C GLY A 626 22.21 29.91 -9.57
N MET A 627 22.74 28.81 -9.03
CA MET A 627 24.06 28.79 -8.40
C MET A 627 24.62 27.37 -8.30
N THR A 628 25.95 27.27 -8.34
CA THR A 628 26.70 26.05 -8.08
C THR A 628 27.54 26.22 -6.80
N CYS A 629 27.31 25.37 -5.80
CA CYS A 629 28.01 25.40 -4.52
C CYS A 629 29.26 24.50 -4.56
N VAL A 630 30.44 25.13 -4.59
CA VAL A 630 31.73 24.46 -4.41
C VAL A 630 31.98 24.32 -2.92
N PHE A 631 31.46 23.25 -2.34
CA PHE A 631 31.28 23.14 -0.91
C PHE A 631 32.61 23.06 -0.15
N LYS A 632 32.70 23.93 0.88
CA LYS A 632 33.74 23.94 1.91
C LYS A 632 33.04 24.20 3.24
N ALA A 633 32.97 23.21 4.11
CA ALA A 633 32.16 23.29 5.33
C ALA A 633 32.48 24.51 6.22
N GLN A 634 33.75 24.94 6.26
CA GLN A 634 34.18 26.10 7.06
C GLN A 634 33.84 27.46 6.42
N GLU A 635 33.57 27.49 5.11
CA GLU A 635 33.28 28.71 4.34
C GLU A 635 31.79 28.85 3.98
N ALA A 636 31.03 27.77 4.16
CA ALA A 636 29.60 27.72 3.88
C ALA A 636 28.82 28.61 4.86
N ALA A 637 28.04 29.53 4.31
CA ALA A 637 27.18 30.42 5.09
C ALA A 637 25.76 29.85 5.32
N CYS A 638 25.45 28.69 4.74
CA CYS A 638 24.20 27.97 4.91
C CYS A 638 24.26 27.02 6.11
N GLN A 639 23.12 26.50 6.54
CA GLN A 639 23.10 25.34 7.44
C GLN A 639 23.75 24.12 6.80
N LEU A 640 24.36 23.27 7.63
CA LEU A 640 24.99 22.02 7.20
C LEU A 640 24.11 20.84 7.61
N ARG A 641 24.01 19.85 6.72
CA ARG A 641 23.28 18.59 6.96
C ARG A 641 24.30 17.49 7.28
N GLY A 642 24.44 17.18 8.56
CA GLY A 642 25.40 16.18 9.08
C GLY A 642 26.24 16.74 10.23
N SER A 643 27.09 15.90 10.83
CA SER A 643 28.13 16.35 11.77
C SER A 643 29.42 16.69 11.01
N MET A 644 30.26 17.57 11.58
CA MET A 644 31.54 17.98 10.95
C MET A 644 32.46 16.80 10.60
N ASP A 645 32.37 15.70 11.36
CA ASP A 645 33.18 14.49 11.15
C ASP A 645 32.50 13.45 10.23
N ASP A 646 31.32 13.76 9.67
CA ASP A 646 30.60 12.86 8.76
C ASP A 646 31.10 13.03 7.32
N PRO A 647 31.62 11.99 6.64
CA PRO A 647 31.98 12.07 5.21
C PRO A 647 30.79 12.40 4.29
N MET A 648 29.55 12.25 4.79
CA MET A 648 28.31 12.61 4.09
C MET A 648 27.80 14.02 4.42
N LEU A 649 28.65 14.88 5.01
CA LEU A 649 28.31 16.27 5.28
C LEU A 649 27.99 17.01 3.98
N THR A 650 26.80 17.59 3.90
CA THR A 650 26.34 18.33 2.71
C THR A 650 25.86 19.74 3.06
N PRO A 651 25.98 20.73 2.15
CA PRO A 651 25.37 22.04 2.35
C PRO A 651 23.85 21.97 2.22
N ASP A 652 23.14 22.84 2.93
CA ASP A 652 21.76 23.15 2.59
C ASP A 652 21.72 24.21 1.49
N ILE A 653 21.72 23.75 0.23
CA ILE A 653 21.69 24.64 -0.95
C ILE A 653 20.46 25.55 -0.99
N ASP A 654 19.36 25.17 -0.34
CA ASP A 654 18.13 25.95 -0.25
C ASP A 654 18.23 27.10 0.77
N ASP A 655 19.16 27.03 1.74
CA ASP A 655 19.48 28.09 2.74
C ASP A 655 20.76 28.85 2.36
N CYS A 656 21.17 28.79 1.08
CA CYS A 656 22.36 29.48 0.63
C CYS A 656 22.22 31.00 0.80
N ARG A 657 23.23 31.63 1.40
CA ARG A 657 23.27 33.09 1.60
C ARG A 657 23.95 33.76 0.42
N PRO A 658 23.46 34.90 -0.09
CA PRO A 658 24.07 35.60 -1.22
C PRO A 658 25.55 35.98 -1.04
N THR A 659 26.03 36.07 0.20
CA THR A 659 27.43 36.39 0.55
C THR A 659 28.29 35.14 0.79
N CYS A 660 27.78 33.94 0.51
CA CYS A 660 28.50 32.69 0.72
C CYS A 660 29.72 32.61 -0.21
N ARG A 661 30.88 32.21 0.34
CA ARG A 661 32.12 32.08 -0.44
C ARG A 661 32.16 30.84 -1.33
N CYS A 662 31.31 29.86 -1.06
CA CYS A 662 31.21 28.62 -1.85
C CYS A 662 30.47 28.80 -3.18
N ILE A 663 29.97 29.99 -3.51
CA ILE A 663 29.14 30.19 -4.71
C ILE A 663 30.02 30.34 -5.96
N ALA A 664 29.72 29.55 -6.98
CA ALA A 664 30.06 29.79 -8.37
C ALA A 664 28.76 29.97 -9.18
N HIS A 665 28.85 30.70 -10.28
CA HIS A 665 27.79 30.81 -11.28
C HIS A 665 28.38 30.39 -12.62
N THR A 666 27.86 29.32 -13.20
CA THR A 666 28.12 28.86 -14.58
C THR A 666 27.20 29.58 -15.57
N ASP A 667 27.41 29.46 -16.88
CA ASP A 667 26.47 29.99 -17.88
C ASP A 667 25.06 29.41 -17.69
N ARG A 668 24.95 28.12 -17.34
CA ARG A 668 23.67 27.47 -16.99
C ARG A 668 22.98 28.11 -15.78
N ASP A 669 23.75 28.45 -14.74
CA ASP A 669 23.24 29.19 -13.58
C ASP A 669 22.75 30.59 -14.00
N ILE A 670 23.46 31.24 -14.92
CA ILE A 670 23.10 32.55 -15.45
C ILE A 670 21.79 32.50 -16.24
N GLU A 671 21.53 31.46 -17.03
CA GLU A 671 20.26 31.29 -17.72
C GLU A 671 19.09 31.23 -16.74
N ALA A 672 19.23 30.47 -15.65
CA ALA A 672 18.23 30.40 -14.59
C ALA A 672 18.04 31.76 -13.89
N ILE A 673 19.13 32.47 -13.59
CA ILE A 673 19.09 33.84 -13.03
C ILE A 673 18.38 34.81 -13.98
N GLN A 674 18.63 34.72 -15.29
CA GLN A 674 17.98 35.58 -16.29
C GLN A 674 16.47 35.33 -16.34
N GLN A 675 16.05 34.05 -16.34
CA GLN A 675 14.64 33.69 -16.28
C GLN A 675 13.98 34.22 -14.99
N HIS A 676 14.62 34.03 -13.84
CA HIS A 676 14.12 34.52 -12.56
C HIS A 676 14.03 36.06 -12.53
N ARG A 677 15.04 36.75 -13.04
CA ARG A 677 15.09 38.21 -13.17
C ARG A 677 13.96 38.73 -14.05
N ASN A 678 13.68 38.09 -15.18
CA ASN A 678 12.60 38.49 -16.08
C ASN A 678 11.22 38.35 -15.41
N GLN A 679 10.98 37.23 -14.71
CA GLN A 679 9.75 37.04 -13.91
C GLN A 679 9.62 38.09 -12.81
N LEU A 680 10.72 38.38 -12.09
CA LEU A 680 10.72 39.39 -11.02
C LEU A 680 10.48 40.81 -11.56
N HIS A 681 10.98 41.12 -12.75
CA HIS A 681 10.76 42.41 -13.40
C HIS A 681 9.28 42.64 -13.71
N GLU A 682 8.55 41.61 -14.17
CA GLU A 682 7.10 41.69 -14.38
C GLU A 682 6.35 41.97 -13.06
N ILE A 683 6.74 41.29 -11.97
CA ILE A 683 6.15 41.48 -10.64
C ILE A 683 6.43 42.87 -10.08
N VAL A 684 7.67 43.37 -10.19
CA VAL A 684 8.05 44.72 -9.74
C VAL A 684 7.32 45.80 -10.55
N SER A 685 6.97 45.52 -11.80
CA SER A 685 6.23 46.44 -12.66
C SER A 685 4.73 46.53 -12.31
N ASP A 686 4.23 45.68 -11.40
CA ASP A 686 2.83 45.71 -10.94
C ASP A 686 2.59 46.93 -10.01
N PRO A 687 1.77 47.92 -10.43
CA PRO A 687 1.50 49.12 -9.64
C PRO A 687 0.67 48.85 -8.37
N LEU A 688 0.11 47.64 -8.21
CA LEU A 688 -0.72 47.25 -7.07
C LEU A 688 0.07 46.56 -5.94
N ALA A 689 1.38 46.37 -6.08
CA ALA A 689 2.20 45.71 -5.08
C ALA A 689 2.36 46.55 -3.78
N PRO A 690 2.15 45.99 -2.57
CA PRO A 690 2.38 46.70 -1.31
C PRO A 690 3.83 47.22 -1.18
N PRO A 691 4.08 48.42 -0.63
CA PRO A 691 5.39 49.07 -0.65
C PRO A 691 6.56 48.24 -0.09
N ILE A 692 6.32 47.46 0.97
CA ILE A 692 7.34 46.61 1.60
C ILE A 692 7.73 45.43 0.67
N ARG A 693 6.75 44.85 -0.01
CA ARG A 693 6.95 43.76 -0.97
C ARG A 693 7.72 44.27 -2.19
N HIS A 694 7.27 45.39 -2.75
CA HIS A 694 7.91 46.03 -3.89
C HIS A 694 9.38 46.42 -3.60
N GLN A 695 9.67 46.99 -2.43
CA GLN A 695 11.07 47.29 -2.03
C GLN A 695 11.94 46.04 -1.91
N ARG A 696 11.40 44.92 -1.42
CA ARG A 696 12.14 43.65 -1.32
C ARG A 696 12.43 43.08 -2.69
N GLU A 697 11.43 43.05 -3.57
CA GLU A 697 11.56 42.54 -4.94
C GLU A 697 12.50 43.41 -5.78
N GLN A 698 12.48 44.73 -5.61
CA GLN A 698 13.47 45.64 -6.23
C GLN A 698 14.90 45.38 -5.77
N ARG A 699 15.12 45.13 -4.47
CA ARG A 699 16.46 44.79 -3.96
C ARG A 699 16.96 43.47 -4.51
N GLU A 700 16.06 42.51 -4.66
CA GLU A 700 16.39 41.22 -5.26
C GLU A 700 16.70 41.36 -6.75
N LEU A 701 15.90 42.13 -7.50
CA LEU A 701 16.18 42.44 -8.91
C LEU A 701 17.57 43.07 -9.08
N GLN A 702 17.90 44.09 -8.28
CA GLN A 702 19.23 44.71 -8.26
C GLN A 702 20.36 43.72 -7.91
N ARG A 703 20.08 42.71 -7.08
CA ARG A 703 21.03 41.66 -6.74
C ARG A 703 21.29 40.75 -7.95
N LEU A 704 20.23 40.32 -8.63
CA LEU A 704 20.33 39.49 -9.83
C LEU A 704 21.05 40.23 -10.96
N ASP A 705 20.71 41.50 -11.21
CA ASP A 705 21.39 42.35 -12.21
C ASP A 705 22.91 42.40 -11.96
N LYS A 706 23.33 42.59 -10.70
CA LYS A 706 24.77 42.59 -10.35
C LYS A 706 25.46 41.26 -10.59
N ILE A 707 24.75 40.14 -10.46
CA ILE A 707 25.32 38.81 -10.76
C ILE A 707 25.51 38.68 -12.27
N LEU A 708 24.51 39.09 -13.06
CA LEU A 708 24.57 39.09 -14.52
C LEU A 708 25.72 39.98 -15.04
N GLU A 709 25.85 41.20 -14.53
CA GLU A 709 26.94 42.13 -14.90
C GLU A 709 28.32 41.57 -14.59
N ARG A 710 28.48 40.85 -13.47
CA ARG A 710 29.77 40.23 -13.10
C ARG A 710 30.12 39.02 -13.94
N HIS A 711 29.12 38.41 -14.57
CA HIS A 711 29.30 37.26 -15.45
C HIS A 711 29.53 37.65 -16.91
N GLN A 712 29.24 38.91 -17.29
CA GLN A 712 29.68 39.51 -18.56
C GLN A 712 31.15 39.87 -18.54
#